data_AF-A0A0Q9UFW2-F1
#
_entry.id   AF-A0A0Q9UFW2-F1
#
_cell.length_a   1.000
_cell.length_b   1.000
_cell.length_c   1.000
_cell.angle_alpha   90.00
_cell.angle_beta   90.00
_cell.angle_gamma   90.00
#
_symmetry.space_group_name_H-M   'P 1'
#
loop_
_entity.id
_entity.type
_entity.pdbx_description
1 polymer ?
#
loop_
_entity_poly.entity_id
_entity_poly.type
_entity_poly.pdbx_seq_one_letter_code
_entity_poly.pdbx_strand_id
1 'polypeptide(L)'
;MSDQGLHASVALMRERGLGPEAIRVFEHYYEQLQAGALGTIPEESIEPLGEVQTLREVQVSDEEAREALSRTAVIKLNGGLGTGMGMTGAKSALEVKDGLTFLDIIALQVLALRERWGVELPLVLMNSFRTSEESLKILAKYPDLPVEGLPLDFIQNAEPKLRPDDLMPVQWPDDPELEWCPPGHGDIYVSLVTSGVLDSLLEKGIRYAFLSNSDNLGATCDPDVAAWMVEHGLPYVAEVCKRTKSDRKGGHLAVRKSDGRIVLRDTAMVAEGEERYFRDIKRHSTFNANNVWINLEVLRERMTAKQGVLGLPIIVNHKNVDPADPGSPEVIQMESAMGTAIEVFEGSEAILVPRTRFRPVKTTNDLLVIRSDFFTLDEGYHVVATVDAPEPYVDLDSAYRFVSGFEQRFPKGVPSMRDCTSLRVIGDPVFGRNVRCVGDVLIDGYRRVLDDAVLGELPTPQAAPVTTPGDVRTVDEHLKAILSTLEPSPTEWTPLTEALGLVVARDVRAKVNLPHFDNSSMDGYAVRAESLAGAGDAPVRLRIVGEVAAGANPTFSVGVGEAARIMTGAPVPEGADAVIAVEDTDAAATGEVECRTSVSAGHYIRPQGEDVRSGQVIVAAGEVVGARTIALLAACGHADVEVHRRPHVVVLSTGAELVEPGKPLQPGQIHDSNSSMLWAAAVGAGASAEIRDAVGDSDEELLAVLDEVVADADVVITSGGVSMGAYDVVKSALRGEGIDFVKVAMQPGKPQGYGLLTGPNGKRVPLFALPGNPVSSFVSFEVFVRPALRRLMRLTPEKRRLRPATLISGVESFGGRRQFGRAVVSRSAEGTLVAVPVAGQGSHFVADLSRANSLFVVPEDVTELVAGEVVDVLVLDKEEG
;
A
#
# COMPACT_ATOMS: atom_id res chain seq x y z
N MET A 1 -38.21 -9.82 31.93
CA MET A 1 -38.70 -10.52 30.73
C MET A 1 -38.82 -11.99 31.09
N SER A 2 -39.91 -12.66 30.76
CA SER A 2 -40.26 -13.95 31.37
C SER A 2 -39.52 -15.12 30.72
N ASP A 3 -39.15 -16.13 31.51
CA ASP A 3 -38.64 -17.44 31.07
C ASP A 3 -39.51 -18.13 30.00
N GLN A 4 -40.72 -17.65 29.71
CA GLN A 4 -41.63 -18.22 28.71
C GLN A 4 -41.07 -18.20 27.28
N GLY A 5 -40.38 -17.13 26.85
CA GLY A 5 -39.81 -17.04 25.49
C GLY A 5 -38.68 -18.05 25.27
N LEU A 6 -37.82 -18.23 26.28
CA LEU A 6 -36.78 -19.25 26.30
C LEU A 6 -37.39 -20.66 26.22
N HIS A 7 -38.35 -20.98 27.09
CA HIS A 7 -39.00 -22.29 27.09
C HIS A 7 -39.70 -22.60 25.74
N ALA A 8 -40.38 -21.61 25.14
CA ALA A 8 -41.03 -21.77 23.85
C ALA A 8 -40.01 -22.03 22.72
N SER A 9 -38.92 -21.26 22.70
CA SER A 9 -37.84 -21.41 21.71
C SER A 9 -37.15 -22.77 21.84
N VAL A 10 -36.81 -23.20 23.06
CA VAL A 10 -36.21 -24.51 23.31
C VAL A 10 -37.14 -25.66 22.90
N ALA A 11 -38.46 -25.51 23.10
CA ALA A 11 -39.43 -26.50 22.65
C ALA A 11 -39.43 -26.64 21.12
N LEU A 12 -39.44 -25.51 20.39
CA LEU A 12 -39.34 -25.49 18.92
C LEU A 12 -38.04 -26.09 18.42
N MET A 13 -36.91 -25.76 19.06
CA MET A 13 -35.60 -26.32 18.68
C MET A 13 -35.56 -27.84 18.85
N ARG A 14 -36.15 -28.38 19.92
CA ARG A 14 -36.29 -29.83 20.13
C ARG A 14 -37.21 -30.47 19.11
N GLU A 15 -38.32 -29.83 18.76
CA GLU A 15 -39.25 -30.31 17.74
C GLU A 15 -38.60 -30.36 16.35
N ARG A 16 -37.75 -29.38 16.02
CA ARG A 16 -36.94 -29.36 14.79
C ARG A 16 -35.80 -30.39 14.81
N GLY A 17 -35.54 -31.02 15.95
CA GLY A 17 -34.52 -32.07 16.10
C GLY A 17 -33.10 -31.55 16.32
N LEU A 18 -32.93 -30.32 16.82
CA LEU A 18 -31.60 -29.77 17.12
C LEU A 18 -30.97 -30.46 18.34
N GLY A 19 -29.66 -30.67 18.27
CA GLY A 19 -28.89 -31.34 19.31
C GLY A 19 -28.82 -30.55 20.63
N PRO A 20 -28.56 -31.23 21.76
CA PRO A 20 -28.56 -30.59 23.08
C PRO A 20 -27.44 -29.54 23.24
N GLU A 21 -26.31 -29.67 22.53
CA GLU A 21 -25.24 -28.66 22.51
C GLU A 21 -25.70 -27.36 21.86
N ALA A 22 -26.37 -27.43 20.70
CA ALA A 22 -26.88 -26.26 19.99
C ALA A 22 -27.94 -25.53 20.83
N ILE A 23 -28.82 -26.28 21.50
CA ILE A 23 -29.80 -25.72 22.44
C ILE A 23 -29.11 -24.98 23.59
N ARG A 24 -28.04 -25.54 24.18
CA ARG A 24 -27.29 -24.86 25.26
C ARG A 24 -26.60 -23.57 24.78
N VAL A 25 -26.10 -23.55 23.55
CA VAL A 25 -25.53 -22.33 22.95
C VAL A 25 -26.60 -21.26 22.79
N PHE A 26 -27.78 -21.63 22.27
CA PHE A 26 -28.92 -20.72 22.18
C PHE A 26 -29.37 -20.21 23.56
N GLU A 27 -29.52 -21.11 24.55
CA GLU A 27 -29.88 -20.74 25.92
C GLU A 27 -28.89 -19.71 26.50
N HIS A 28 -27.59 -19.95 26.31
CA HIS A 28 -26.54 -19.04 26.75
C HIS A 28 -26.64 -17.64 26.10
N TYR A 29 -26.90 -17.57 24.80
CA TYR A 29 -27.07 -16.28 24.12
C TYR A 29 -28.39 -15.59 24.44
N TYR A 30 -29.46 -16.36 24.63
CA TYR A 30 -30.74 -15.82 25.08
C TYR A 30 -30.60 -15.18 26.46
N GLU A 31 -29.90 -15.81 27.40
CA GLU A 31 -29.62 -15.25 28.72
C GLU A 31 -28.81 -13.95 28.64
N GLN A 32 -27.79 -13.90 27.77
CA GLN A 32 -27.02 -12.68 27.52
C GLN A 32 -27.88 -11.56 26.94
N LEU A 33 -28.72 -11.88 25.95
CA LEU A 33 -29.66 -10.93 25.34
C LEU A 33 -30.64 -10.39 26.39
N GLN A 34 -31.19 -11.26 27.24
CA GLN A 34 -32.09 -10.88 28.33
C GLN A 34 -31.40 -10.00 29.39
N ALA A 35 -30.10 -10.21 29.62
CA ALA A 35 -29.28 -9.38 30.49
C ALA A 35 -28.88 -8.03 29.87
N GLY A 36 -29.26 -7.77 28.60
CA GLY A 36 -28.94 -6.54 27.88
C GLY A 36 -27.50 -6.48 27.35
N ALA A 37 -26.87 -7.63 27.14
CA ALA A 37 -25.55 -7.69 26.53
C ALA A 37 -25.61 -7.18 25.08
N LEU A 38 -24.87 -6.10 24.79
CA LEU A 38 -24.78 -5.52 23.45
C LEU A 38 -23.62 -6.10 22.63
N GLY A 39 -22.71 -6.86 23.25
CA GLY A 39 -21.52 -7.40 22.58
C GLY A 39 -20.51 -6.33 22.14
N THR A 40 -20.63 -5.09 22.62
CA THR A 40 -19.72 -3.99 22.26
C THR A 40 -18.40 -4.09 23.02
N ILE A 41 -17.31 -3.76 22.33
CA ILE A 41 -15.95 -3.69 22.87
C ILE A 41 -15.55 -2.21 22.85
N PRO A 42 -15.46 -1.52 24.01
CA PRO A 42 -15.02 -0.13 24.07
C PRO A 42 -13.56 0.03 23.66
N GLU A 43 -13.21 1.11 22.96
CA GLU A 43 -11.84 1.40 22.52
C GLU A 43 -10.88 1.52 23.71
N GLU A 44 -11.36 2.04 24.85
CA GLU A 44 -10.54 2.15 26.06
C GLU A 44 -10.13 0.79 26.65
N SER A 45 -10.88 -0.27 26.36
CA SER A 45 -10.64 -1.63 26.87
C SER A 45 -9.58 -2.41 26.08
N ILE A 46 -9.13 -1.86 24.95
CA ILE A 46 -8.22 -2.52 24.02
C ILE A 46 -7.00 -1.64 23.68
N GLU A 47 -5.96 -2.27 23.17
CA GLU A 47 -4.78 -1.68 22.56
C GLU A 47 -4.62 -2.22 21.13
N PRO A 48 -4.00 -1.46 20.20
CA PRO A 48 -3.69 -1.99 18.88
C PRO A 48 -2.87 -3.28 18.94
N LEU A 49 -3.06 -4.18 17.96
CA LEU A 49 -2.44 -5.52 17.92
C LEU A 49 -0.89 -5.52 18.05
N GLY A 50 -0.22 -4.45 17.61
CA GLY A 50 1.25 -4.38 17.58
C GLY A 50 1.84 -5.04 16.33
N GLU A 51 3.12 -5.41 16.40
CA GLU A 51 3.80 -6.18 15.35
C GLU A 51 3.45 -7.67 15.47
N VAL A 52 3.25 -8.31 14.32
CA VAL A 52 2.88 -9.74 14.23
C VAL A 52 3.78 -10.44 13.21
N GLN A 53 3.88 -11.76 13.29
CA GLN A 53 4.61 -12.59 12.33
C GLN A 53 4.13 -12.28 10.90
N THR A 54 5.06 -12.12 9.94
CA THR A 54 4.69 -12.00 8.52
C THR A 54 4.87 -13.34 7.82
N LEU A 55 3.91 -13.74 6.97
CA LEU A 55 3.98 -15.01 6.22
C LEU A 55 5.29 -15.15 5.43
N ARG A 56 5.76 -14.07 4.78
CA ARG A 56 7.01 -14.07 4.00
C ARG A 56 8.28 -14.37 4.81
N GLU A 57 8.20 -14.21 6.14
CA GLU A 57 9.31 -14.41 7.08
C GLU A 57 9.28 -15.81 7.69
N VAL A 58 8.21 -16.58 7.46
CA VAL A 58 8.15 -18.00 7.83
C VAL A 58 9.18 -18.75 6.97
N GLN A 59 10.03 -19.55 7.61
CA GLN A 59 11.05 -20.36 6.95
C GLN A 59 10.78 -21.82 7.29
N VAL A 60 10.23 -22.56 6.33
CA VAL A 60 9.92 -23.99 6.48
C VAL A 60 10.44 -24.74 5.26
N SER A 61 10.84 -25.99 5.47
CA SER A 61 11.22 -26.90 4.39
C SER A 61 9.98 -27.50 3.71
N ASP A 62 10.15 -27.95 2.46
CA ASP A 62 9.10 -28.67 1.74
C ASP A 62 8.63 -29.94 2.48
N GLU A 63 9.51 -30.57 3.27
CA GLU A 63 9.15 -31.74 4.06
C GLU A 63 8.21 -31.39 5.23
N GLU A 64 8.52 -30.31 5.95
CA GLU A 64 7.68 -29.79 7.05
C GLU A 64 6.33 -29.29 6.54
N ALA A 65 6.33 -28.55 5.43
CA ALA A 65 5.13 -28.12 4.72
C ALA A 65 4.23 -29.31 4.33
N ARG A 66 4.81 -30.35 3.73
CA ARG A 66 4.09 -31.56 3.33
C ARG A 66 3.53 -32.31 4.53
N GLU A 67 4.32 -32.46 5.60
CA GLU A 67 3.86 -33.13 6.83
C GLU A 67 2.69 -32.37 7.46
N ALA A 68 2.80 -31.05 7.58
CA ALA A 68 1.73 -30.22 8.14
C ALA A 68 0.44 -30.29 7.31
N LEU A 69 0.55 -30.20 5.97
CA LEU A 69 -0.60 -30.34 5.08
C LEU A 69 -1.24 -31.73 5.16
N SER A 70 -0.46 -32.79 5.34
CA SER A 70 -1.00 -34.17 5.47
C SER A 70 -1.91 -34.35 6.70
N ARG A 71 -1.80 -33.46 7.69
CA ARG A 71 -2.59 -33.44 8.93
C ARG A 71 -3.62 -32.30 8.95
N THR A 72 -3.86 -31.64 7.81
CA THR A 72 -4.74 -30.48 7.70
C THR A 72 -5.99 -30.81 6.88
N ALA A 73 -7.14 -30.23 7.24
CA ALA A 73 -8.34 -30.17 6.41
C ALA A 73 -8.70 -28.73 6.02
N VAL A 74 -9.29 -28.56 4.85
CA VAL A 74 -9.89 -27.31 4.39
C VAL A 74 -11.37 -27.34 4.71
N ILE A 75 -11.86 -26.34 5.43
CA ILE A 75 -13.28 -26.20 5.74
C ILE A 75 -13.78 -24.85 5.24
N LYS A 76 -14.76 -24.85 4.35
CA LYS A 76 -15.32 -23.63 3.77
C LYS A 76 -16.70 -23.34 4.35
N LEU A 77 -16.87 -22.11 4.84
CA LEU A 77 -18.16 -21.61 5.30
C LEU A 77 -19.05 -21.34 4.10
N ASN A 78 -20.17 -22.07 4.01
CA ASN A 78 -21.01 -22.11 2.82
C ASN A 78 -22.52 -22.08 3.13
N GLY A 79 -22.90 -21.68 4.35
CA GLY A 79 -24.30 -21.54 4.74
C GLY A 79 -24.98 -20.25 4.28
N GLY A 80 -24.20 -19.25 3.87
CA GLY A 80 -24.68 -17.92 3.50
C GLY A 80 -25.41 -17.89 2.14
N LEU A 81 -26.56 -17.23 2.11
CA LEU A 81 -27.31 -16.95 0.89
C LEU A 81 -26.80 -15.68 0.21
N GLY A 82 -26.80 -15.64 -1.12
CA GLY A 82 -26.41 -14.47 -1.91
C GLY A 82 -27.47 -13.36 -1.97
N THR A 83 -28.28 -13.18 -0.92
CA THR A 83 -29.46 -12.27 -0.91
C THR A 83 -29.11 -10.83 -1.25
N GLY A 84 -27.94 -10.34 -0.81
CA GLY A 84 -27.44 -9.00 -1.14
C GLY A 84 -27.25 -8.75 -2.64
N MET A 85 -27.04 -9.82 -3.42
CA MET A 85 -26.95 -9.80 -4.88
C MET A 85 -28.20 -10.39 -5.55
N GLY A 86 -29.30 -10.56 -4.81
CA GLY A 86 -30.60 -11.03 -5.33
C GLY A 86 -30.65 -12.53 -5.61
N MET A 87 -29.77 -13.34 -5.01
CA MET A 87 -29.76 -14.79 -5.16
C MET A 87 -30.62 -15.47 -4.10
N THR A 88 -31.25 -16.58 -4.47
CA THR A 88 -32.05 -17.43 -3.57
C THR A 88 -31.31 -18.70 -3.12
N GLY A 89 -30.24 -19.09 -3.82
CA GLY A 89 -29.41 -20.26 -3.53
C GLY A 89 -28.07 -19.92 -2.86
N ALA A 90 -27.17 -20.92 -2.84
CA ALA A 90 -25.83 -20.77 -2.29
C ALA A 90 -25.06 -19.70 -3.07
N LYS A 91 -24.48 -18.73 -2.36
CA LYS A 91 -23.67 -17.70 -3.01
C LYS A 91 -22.49 -18.30 -3.79
N SER A 92 -21.95 -19.41 -3.28
CA SER A 92 -20.83 -20.12 -3.87
C SER A 92 -21.17 -20.85 -5.17
N ALA A 93 -22.46 -21.02 -5.49
CA ALA A 93 -22.93 -21.53 -6.77
C ALA A 93 -22.92 -20.46 -7.88
N LEU A 94 -22.65 -19.20 -7.54
CA LEU A 94 -22.48 -18.13 -8.54
C LEU A 94 -21.25 -18.43 -9.41
N GLU A 95 -21.43 -18.35 -10.73
CA GLU A 95 -20.31 -18.37 -11.68
C GLU A 95 -19.44 -17.12 -11.48
N VAL A 96 -18.14 -17.31 -11.30
CA VAL A 96 -17.21 -16.22 -10.99
C VAL A 96 -16.20 -16.01 -12.09
N LYS A 97 -15.72 -17.07 -12.73
CA LYS A 97 -14.70 -16.95 -13.77
C LYS A 97 -14.63 -18.18 -14.66
N ASP A 98 -14.50 -17.97 -15.97
CA ASP A 98 -14.27 -19.01 -16.97
C ASP A 98 -15.27 -20.19 -16.91
N GLY A 99 -16.56 -19.90 -16.64
CA GLY A 99 -17.60 -20.93 -16.49
C GLY A 99 -17.58 -21.68 -15.16
N LEU A 100 -16.68 -21.30 -14.24
CA LEU A 100 -16.51 -21.93 -12.93
C LEU A 100 -17.17 -21.10 -11.84
N THR A 101 -17.88 -21.78 -10.95
CA THR A 101 -18.43 -21.21 -9.72
C THR A 101 -17.36 -21.04 -8.64
N PHE A 102 -17.68 -20.38 -7.50
CA PHE A 102 -16.75 -20.38 -6.36
C PHE A 102 -16.41 -21.80 -5.92
N LEU A 103 -17.39 -22.70 -5.85
CA LEU A 103 -17.16 -24.09 -5.44
C LEU A 103 -16.30 -24.87 -6.43
N ASP A 104 -16.49 -24.65 -7.73
CA ASP A 104 -15.64 -25.25 -8.76
C ASP A 104 -14.17 -24.83 -8.55
N ILE A 105 -13.92 -23.52 -8.37
CA ILE A 105 -12.57 -22.99 -8.14
C ILE A 105 -11.97 -23.53 -6.84
N ILE A 106 -12.73 -23.55 -5.74
CA ILE A 106 -12.28 -24.09 -4.44
C ILE A 106 -11.91 -25.58 -4.55
N ALA A 107 -12.73 -26.39 -5.23
CA ALA A 107 -12.45 -27.80 -5.43
C ALA A 107 -11.15 -28.01 -6.20
N LEU A 108 -10.95 -27.24 -7.28
CA LEU A 108 -9.76 -27.29 -8.12
C LEU A 108 -8.50 -26.80 -7.38
N GLN A 109 -8.60 -25.76 -6.54
CA GLN A 109 -7.51 -25.31 -5.67
C GLN A 109 -7.06 -26.42 -4.70
N VAL A 110 -8.01 -27.14 -4.09
CA VAL A 110 -7.68 -28.26 -3.19
C VAL A 110 -7.03 -29.41 -3.96
N LEU A 111 -7.59 -29.79 -5.12
CA LEU A 111 -7.02 -30.86 -5.95
C LEU A 111 -5.60 -30.52 -6.44
N ALA A 112 -5.35 -29.27 -6.84
CA ALA A 112 -4.01 -28.82 -7.22
C ALA A 112 -3.02 -28.89 -6.05
N LEU A 113 -3.45 -28.57 -4.82
CA LEU A 113 -2.62 -28.76 -3.62
C LEU A 113 -2.33 -30.23 -3.33
N ARG A 114 -3.34 -31.12 -3.47
CA ARG A 114 -3.16 -32.56 -3.32
C ARG A 114 -2.12 -33.11 -4.29
N GLU A 115 -2.22 -32.72 -5.56
CA GLU A 115 -1.28 -33.12 -6.61
C GLU A 115 0.14 -32.60 -6.32
N ARG A 116 0.27 -31.29 -6.04
CA ARG A 116 1.57 -30.65 -5.80
C ARG A 116 2.31 -31.25 -4.60
N TRP A 117 1.61 -31.49 -3.50
CA TRP A 117 2.24 -31.92 -2.25
C TRP A 117 2.15 -33.43 -2.00
N GLY A 118 1.42 -34.18 -2.82
CA GLY A 118 1.23 -35.62 -2.65
C GLY A 118 0.51 -35.97 -1.35
N VAL A 119 -0.52 -35.21 -0.98
CA VAL A 119 -1.31 -35.37 0.26
C VAL A 119 -2.80 -35.46 -0.06
N GLU A 120 -3.58 -36.01 0.87
CA GLU A 120 -5.02 -36.23 0.66
C GLU A 120 -5.89 -35.00 1.00
N LEU A 121 -5.38 -34.02 1.73
CA LEU A 121 -6.02 -32.72 2.09
C LEU A 121 -7.57 -32.68 1.94
N PRO A 122 -8.35 -33.07 2.96
CA PRO A 122 -9.81 -33.10 2.88
C PRO A 122 -10.43 -31.71 2.67
N LEU A 123 -11.50 -31.64 1.87
CA LEU A 123 -12.36 -30.46 1.76
C LEU A 123 -13.73 -30.78 2.37
N VAL A 124 -14.19 -29.95 3.31
CA VAL A 124 -15.51 -30.06 3.94
C VAL A 124 -16.24 -28.71 3.86
N LEU A 125 -17.52 -28.72 3.52
CA LEU A 125 -18.36 -27.52 3.50
C LEU A 125 -19.23 -27.44 4.75
N MET A 126 -19.25 -26.29 5.41
CA MET A 126 -20.30 -25.98 6.38
C MET A 126 -21.48 -25.36 5.62
N ASN A 127 -22.45 -26.18 5.27
CA ASN A 127 -23.65 -25.78 4.55
C ASN A 127 -24.77 -25.38 5.51
N SER A 128 -25.79 -24.72 4.98
CA SER A 128 -27.10 -24.63 5.62
C SER A 128 -28.06 -25.60 4.96
N PHE A 129 -29.22 -25.80 5.57
CA PHE A 129 -30.33 -26.56 4.98
C PHE A 129 -30.79 -26.00 3.63
N ARG A 130 -30.42 -24.75 3.27
CA ARG A 130 -30.74 -24.13 1.98
C ARG A 130 -29.61 -24.23 0.94
N THR A 131 -28.38 -24.56 1.35
CA THR A 131 -27.22 -24.54 0.44
C THR A 131 -26.64 -25.91 0.14
N SER A 132 -26.94 -26.94 0.94
CA SER A 132 -26.34 -28.27 0.83
C SER A 132 -26.57 -28.96 -0.52
N GLU A 133 -27.83 -29.15 -0.93
CA GLU A 133 -28.16 -29.90 -2.15
C GLU A 133 -27.51 -29.30 -3.41
N GLU A 134 -27.60 -27.98 -3.58
CA GLU A 134 -26.99 -27.26 -4.71
C GLU A 134 -25.46 -27.38 -4.68
N SER A 135 -24.85 -27.26 -3.50
CA SER A 135 -23.39 -27.32 -3.34
C SER A 135 -22.84 -28.70 -3.65
N LEU A 136 -23.48 -29.76 -3.12
CA LEU A 136 -23.07 -31.14 -3.37
C LEU A 136 -23.23 -31.53 -4.85
N LYS A 137 -24.28 -31.02 -5.51
CA LYS A 137 -24.47 -31.21 -6.95
C LYS A 137 -23.34 -30.60 -7.78
N ILE A 138 -22.79 -29.46 -7.36
CA ILE A 138 -21.63 -28.84 -8.02
C ILE A 138 -20.37 -29.69 -7.77
N LEU A 139 -20.13 -30.09 -6.52
CA LEU A 139 -18.96 -30.87 -6.15
C LEU A 139 -18.93 -32.28 -6.78
N ALA A 140 -20.09 -32.85 -7.12
CA ALA A 140 -20.19 -34.15 -7.80
C ALA A 140 -19.48 -34.21 -9.17
N LYS A 141 -19.11 -33.06 -9.76
CA LYS A 141 -18.26 -32.99 -10.96
C LYS A 141 -16.82 -33.48 -10.71
N TYR A 142 -16.38 -33.51 -9.45
CA TYR A 142 -15.00 -33.79 -9.04
C TYR A 142 -14.93 -35.11 -8.26
N PRO A 143 -14.85 -36.27 -8.93
CA PRO A 143 -14.90 -37.59 -8.27
C PRO A 143 -13.68 -37.88 -7.37
N ASP A 144 -12.58 -37.17 -7.56
CA ASP A 144 -11.35 -37.32 -6.75
C ASP A 144 -11.35 -36.45 -5.49
N LEU A 145 -12.39 -35.63 -5.29
CA LEU A 145 -12.52 -34.73 -4.13
C LEU A 145 -12.91 -35.46 -2.83
N PRO A 146 -13.91 -36.38 -2.82
CA PRO A 146 -14.30 -37.12 -1.62
C PRO A 146 -13.13 -37.88 -1.02
N VAL A 147 -13.11 -37.90 0.31
CA VAL A 147 -12.12 -38.61 1.11
C VAL A 147 -12.83 -39.73 1.86
N GLU A 148 -12.33 -40.96 1.76
CA GLU A 148 -12.98 -42.11 2.39
C GLU A 148 -13.13 -41.89 3.91
N GLY A 149 -14.33 -42.11 4.43
CA GLY A 149 -14.65 -41.92 5.84
C GLY A 149 -14.93 -40.47 6.26
N LEU A 150 -14.83 -39.48 5.36
CA LEU A 150 -15.19 -38.09 5.64
C LEU A 150 -16.35 -37.61 4.74
N PRO A 151 -17.36 -36.90 5.29
CA PRO A 151 -18.38 -36.28 4.47
C PRO A 151 -17.84 -35.04 3.75
N LEU A 152 -18.43 -34.70 2.60
CA LEU A 152 -18.13 -33.46 1.89
C LEU A 152 -18.75 -32.23 2.53
N ASP A 153 -19.80 -32.40 3.34
CA ASP A 153 -20.45 -31.32 4.06
C ASP A 153 -21.04 -31.75 5.40
N PHE A 154 -21.39 -30.75 6.19
CA PHE A 154 -22.29 -30.88 7.33
C PHE A 154 -23.16 -29.63 7.41
N ILE A 155 -24.29 -29.76 8.09
CA ILE A 155 -25.29 -28.71 8.20
C ILE A 155 -25.06 -27.93 9.49
N GLN A 156 -24.92 -26.61 9.36
CA GLN A 156 -24.90 -25.67 10.48
C GLN A 156 -26.26 -25.66 11.21
N ASN A 157 -26.29 -25.27 12.48
CA ASN A 157 -27.52 -25.21 13.28
C ASN A 157 -28.46 -24.08 12.81
N ALA A 158 -29.66 -24.07 13.40
CA ALA A 158 -30.67 -23.03 13.18
C ALA A 158 -31.27 -22.60 14.52
N GLU A 159 -31.68 -21.35 14.62
CA GLU A 159 -32.29 -20.76 15.81
C GLU A 159 -33.58 -20.03 15.45
N PRO A 160 -34.60 -20.02 16.34
CA PRO A 160 -35.82 -19.26 16.10
C PRO A 160 -35.54 -17.76 16.17
N LYS A 161 -36.13 -17.00 15.24
CA LYS A 161 -36.12 -15.53 15.28
C LYS A 161 -37.04 -15.06 16.40
N LEU A 162 -36.58 -14.09 17.19
CA LEU A 162 -37.28 -13.63 18.38
C LEU A 162 -37.96 -12.28 18.14
N ARG A 163 -39.11 -12.04 18.76
CA ARG A 163 -39.74 -10.72 18.72
C ARG A 163 -39.02 -9.73 19.65
N PRO A 164 -38.79 -8.47 19.25
CA PRO A 164 -38.06 -7.50 20.09
C PRO A 164 -38.77 -7.10 21.38
N ASP A 165 -40.10 -7.23 21.45
CA ASP A 165 -40.92 -6.77 22.57
C ASP A 165 -40.97 -7.75 23.74
N ASP A 166 -41.05 -9.06 23.46
CA ASP A 166 -41.22 -10.09 24.49
C ASP A 166 -40.25 -11.28 24.38
N LEU A 167 -39.33 -11.27 23.40
CA LEU A 167 -38.36 -12.33 23.10
C LEU A 167 -38.99 -13.70 22.83
N MET A 168 -40.28 -13.76 22.51
CA MET A 168 -40.92 -14.99 22.06
C MET A 168 -40.51 -15.31 20.61
N PRO A 169 -40.47 -16.59 20.22
CA PRO A 169 -40.27 -16.95 18.82
C PRO A 169 -41.39 -16.35 17.97
N VAL A 170 -41.01 -15.78 16.83
CA VAL A 170 -41.96 -15.20 15.86
C VAL A 170 -42.78 -16.30 15.17
N GLN A 171 -43.98 -15.96 14.73
CA GLN A 171 -44.81 -16.84 13.89
C GLN A 171 -45.02 -16.20 12.53
N TRP A 172 -44.83 -16.97 11.47
CA TRP A 172 -44.99 -16.56 10.09
C TRP A 172 -45.61 -17.69 9.25
N PRO A 173 -46.93 -17.88 9.34
CA PRO A 173 -47.61 -19.03 8.74
C PRO A 173 -47.48 -19.13 7.22
N ASP A 174 -47.23 -18.00 6.54
CA ASP A 174 -47.10 -17.94 5.08
C ASP A 174 -45.82 -18.63 4.58
N ASP A 175 -44.74 -18.61 5.38
CA ASP A 175 -43.52 -19.39 5.16
C ASP A 175 -42.82 -19.67 6.50
N PRO A 176 -43.12 -20.81 7.15
CA PRO A 176 -42.55 -21.15 8.45
C PRO A 176 -41.03 -21.27 8.47
N GLU A 177 -40.37 -21.48 7.31
CA GLU A 177 -38.90 -21.49 7.26
C GLU A 177 -38.29 -20.10 7.44
N LEU A 178 -39.07 -19.02 7.34
CA LEU A 178 -38.67 -17.67 7.70
C LEU A 178 -38.74 -17.39 9.20
N GLU A 179 -39.29 -18.29 10.01
CA GLU A 179 -39.25 -18.20 11.47
C GLU A 179 -37.85 -18.55 12.02
N TRP A 180 -36.98 -19.13 11.19
CA TRP A 180 -35.66 -19.63 11.57
C TRP A 180 -34.55 -18.81 10.92
N CYS A 181 -33.40 -18.73 11.61
CA CYS A 181 -32.18 -18.12 11.09
C CYS A 181 -30.97 -18.96 11.46
N PRO A 182 -29.88 -18.92 10.67
CA PRO A 182 -28.61 -19.48 11.11
C PRO A 182 -27.96 -18.57 12.18
N PRO A 183 -27.30 -19.13 13.21
CA PRO A 183 -26.70 -18.36 14.31
C PRO A 183 -25.36 -17.71 13.98
N GLY A 184 -25.20 -17.25 12.73
CA GLY A 184 -23.96 -16.72 12.21
C GLY A 184 -22.91 -17.81 11.96
N HIS A 185 -21.73 -17.39 11.49
CA HIS A 185 -20.68 -18.33 11.10
C HIS A 185 -19.82 -18.81 12.28
N GLY A 186 -19.99 -18.25 13.49
CA GLY A 186 -19.39 -18.78 14.72
C GLY A 186 -19.96 -20.15 15.14
N ASP A 187 -21.09 -20.55 14.56
CA ASP A 187 -21.70 -21.87 14.73
C ASP A 187 -20.81 -23.04 14.26
N ILE A 188 -19.80 -22.75 13.43
CA ILE A 188 -18.83 -23.74 12.92
C ILE A 188 -18.30 -24.67 14.02
N TYR A 189 -17.97 -24.13 15.19
CA TYR A 189 -17.35 -24.89 16.26
C TYR A 189 -18.30 -25.91 16.89
N VAL A 190 -19.54 -25.52 17.15
CA VAL A 190 -20.56 -26.42 17.71
C VAL A 190 -21.06 -27.40 16.65
N SER A 191 -21.23 -26.95 15.41
CA SER A 191 -21.69 -27.80 14.30
C SER A 191 -20.68 -28.88 13.90
N LEU A 192 -19.37 -28.60 14.00
CA LEU A 192 -18.35 -29.64 13.82
C LEU A 192 -18.45 -30.76 14.87
N VAL A 193 -18.82 -30.41 16.11
CA VAL A 193 -19.01 -31.39 17.19
C VAL A 193 -20.32 -32.14 17.00
N THR A 194 -21.45 -31.45 16.83
CA THR A 194 -22.78 -32.08 16.77
C THR A 194 -22.98 -32.94 15.53
N SER A 195 -22.29 -32.63 14.42
CA SER A 195 -22.32 -33.45 13.21
C SER A 195 -21.45 -34.71 13.27
N GLY A 196 -20.53 -34.82 14.26
CA GLY A 196 -19.53 -35.89 14.32
C GLY A 196 -18.38 -35.75 13.32
N VAL A 197 -18.33 -34.66 12.55
CA VAL A 197 -17.24 -34.39 11.59
C VAL A 197 -15.93 -34.14 12.31
N LEU A 198 -15.94 -33.47 13.46
CA LEU A 198 -14.73 -33.25 14.27
C LEU A 198 -14.06 -34.58 14.64
N ASP A 199 -14.85 -35.53 15.15
CA ASP A 199 -14.33 -36.84 15.54
C ASP A 199 -13.86 -37.64 14.33
N SER A 200 -14.62 -37.61 13.22
CA SER A 200 -14.22 -38.26 11.97
C SER A 200 -12.88 -37.74 11.43
N LEU A 201 -12.65 -36.42 11.49
CA LEU A 201 -11.37 -35.81 11.11
C LEU A 201 -10.23 -36.28 12.02
N LEU A 202 -10.45 -36.28 13.33
CA LEU A 202 -9.46 -36.69 14.32
C LEU A 202 -9.10 -38.18 14.21
N GLU A 203 -10.08 -39.04 14.00
CA GLU A 203 -9.89 -40.48 13.77
C GLU A 203 -9.06 -40.75 12.52
N LYS A 204 -9.22 -39.92 11.48
CA LYS A 204 -8.43 -40.01 10.23
C LYS A 204 -7.01 -39.44 10.34
N GLY A 205 -6.62 -38.92 11.50
CA GLY A 205 -5.28 -38.35 11.71
C GLY A 205 -5.18 -36.86 11.35
N ILE A 206 -6.28 -36.21 10.97
CA ILE A 206 -6.31 -34.76 10.76
C ILE A 206 -6.29 -34.07 12.12
N ARG A 207 -5.50 -33.01 12.24
CA ARG A 207 -5.23 -32.29 13.49
C ARG A 207 -5.43 -30.80 13.38
N TYR A 208 -5.35 -30.26 12.17
CA TYR A 208 -5.52 -28.85 11.89
C TYR A 208 -6.65 -28.64 10.89
N ALA A 209 -7.33 -27.51 10.97
CA ALA A 209 -8.27 -27.09 9.95
C ALA A 209 -8.04 -25.64 9.54
N PHE A 210 -8.00 -25.41 8.23
CA PHE A 210 -8.05 -24.10 7.61
C PHE A 210 -9.51 -23.74 7.30
N LEU A 211 -10.04 -22.75 8.02
CA LEU A 211 -11.39 -22.22 7.90
C LEU A 211 -11.39 -20.92 7.08
N SER A 212 -12.29 -20.79 6.11
CA SER A 212 -12.49 -19.51 5.41
C SER A 212 -13.86 -19.41 4.74
N ASN A 213 -14.28 -18.19 4.42
CA ASN A 213 -15.52 -17.95 3.67
C ASN A 213 -15.40 -18.47 2.23
N SER A 214 -16.46 -19.10 1.70
CA SER A 214 -16.48 -19.58 0.31
C SER A 214 -16.44 -18.46 -0.74
N ASP A 215 -16.84 -17.23 -0.38
CA ASP A 215 -16.83 -16.08 -1.27
C ASP A 215 -15.50 -15.30 -1.30
N ASN A 216 -14.48 -15.77 -0.57
CA ASN A 216 -13.10 -15.30 -0.65
C ASN A 216 -12.23 -16.31 -1.42
N LEU A 217 -12.02 -16.06 -2.72
CA LEU A 217 -11.20 -16.93 -3.57
C LEU A 217 -9.69 -16.82 -3.33
N GLY A 218 -9.25 -15.79 -2.60
CA GLY A 218 -7.86 -15.65 -2.17
C GLY A 218 -7.49 -16.57 -1.00
N ALA A 219 -8.48 -17.10 -0.29
CA ALA A 219 -8.26 -17.95 0.88
C ALA A 219 -7.93 -19.39 0.47
N THR A 220 -6.67 -19.70 0.21
CA THR A 220 -6.18 -21.06 -0.05
C THR A 220 -5.41 -21.63 1.13
N CYS A 221 -5.39 -22.96 1.29
CA CYS A 221 -4.70 -23.63 2.39
C CYS A 221 -3.18 -23.52 2.18
N ASP A 222 -2.55 -22.61 2.91
CA ASP A 222 -1.12 -22.31 2.79
C ASP A 222 -0.26 -23.31 3.55
N PRO A 223 0.67 -24.02 2.89
CA PRO A 223 1.56 -24.98 3.56
C PRO A 223 2.41 -24.34 4.66
N ASP A 224 2.85 -23.09 4.45
CA ASP A 224 3.81 -22.45 5.34
C ASP A 224 3.15 -22.04 6.65
N VAL A 225 1.88 -21.58 6.58
CA VAL A 225 1.08 -21.31 7.79
C VAL A 225 0.81 -22.60 8.57
N ALA A 226 0.48 -23.69 7.88
CA ALA A 226 0.26 -24.99 8.51
C ALA A 226 1.52 -25.47 9.24
N ALA A 227 2.68 -25.42 8.58
CA ALA A 227 3.95 -25.84 9.16
C ALA A 227 4.38 -24.95 10.33
N TRP A 228 4.22 -23.63 10.21
CA TRP A 228 4.48 -22.69 11.31
C TRP A 228 3.63 -22.99 12.54
N MET A 229 2.34 -23.29 12.33
CA MET A 229 1.40 -23.64 13.40
C MET A 229 1.80 -24.96 14.10
N VAL A 230 2.28 -25.95 13.33
CA VAL A 230 2.78 -27.23 13.86
C VAL A 230 4.05 -27.01 14.68
N GLU A 231 5.03 -26.33 14.12
CA GLU A 231 6.35 -26.07 14.73
C GLU A 231 6.22 -25.37 16.08
N HIS A 232 5.33 -24.38 16.17
CA HIS A 232 5.15 -23.54 17.36
C HIS A 232 4.05 -24.05 18.30
N GLY A 233 3.38 -25.16 17.96
CA GLY A 233 2.30 -25.72 18.78
C GLY A 233 1.11 -24.78 18.96
N LEU A 234 0.82 -23.94 17.97
CA LEU A 234 -0.21 -22.90 18.08
C LEU A 234 -1.61 -23.53 18.00
N PRO A 235 -2.54 -23.17 18.91
CA PRO A 235 -3.89 -23.73 18.90
C PRO A 235 -4.84 -23.03 17.93
N TYR A 236 -4.55 -21.76 17.61
CA TYR A 236 -5.39 -20.93 16.77
C TYR A 236 -4.55 -19.83 16.11
N VAL A 237 -4.73 -19.61 14.80
CA VAL A 237 -4.11 -18.50 14.07
C VAL A 237 -5.17 -17.78 13.24
N ALA A 238 -5.19 -16.44 13.31
CA ALA A 238 -5.96 -15.62 12.37
C ALA A 238 -5.04 -14.93 11.36
N GLU A 239 -5.35 -15.05 10.07
CA GLU A 239 -4.67 -14.25 9.06
C GLU A 239 -5.22 -12.82 9.06
N VAL A 240 -4.32 -11.85 9.10
CA VAL A 240 -4.63 -10.43 8.96
C VAL A 240 -3.93 -9.86 7.74
N CYS A 241 -4.56 -8.89 7.08
CA CYS A 241 -3.95 -8.13 6.00
C CYS A 241 -3.78 -6.66 6.38
N LYS A 242 -2.92 -5.93 5.67
CA LYS A 242 -2.86 -4.47 5.84
C LYS A 242 -4.21 -3.86 5.47
N ARG A 243 -4.69 -2.98 6.35
CA ARG A 243 -6.00 -2.34 6.22
C ARG A 243 -5.96 -1.20 5.20
N THR A 244 -7.03 -1.10 4.42
CA THR A 244 -7.24 -0.09 3.37
C THR A 244 -8.51 0.71 3.64
N LYS A 245 -8.73 1.81 2.93
CA LYS A 245 -9.96 2.61 3.03
C LYS A 245 -11.23 1.85 2.58
N SER A 246 -11.05 0.76 1.83
CA SER A 246 -12.14 -0.10 1.35
C SER A 246 -12.62 -1.08 2.42
N ASP A 247 -11.84 -1.30 3.48
CA ASP A 247 -12.15 -2.23 4.58
C ASP A 247 -13.11 -1.61 5.61
N ARG A 248 -14.32 -1.31 5.14
CA ARG A 248 -15.38 -0.63 5.89
C ARG A 248 -16.29 -1.57 6.68
N LYS A 249 -16.41 -2.84 6.27
CA LYS A 249 -17.25 -3.87 6.88
C LYS A 249 -16.42 -5.09 7.24
N GLY A 250 -16.51 -5.52 8.50
CA GLY A 250 -15.73 -6.61 9.11
C GLY A 250 -15.05 -6.09 10.38
N GLY A 251 -13.85 -6.60 10.72
CA GLY A 251 -13.19 -6.25 11.98
C GLY A 251 -11.67 -6.19 11.92
N HIS A 252 -11.08 -5.58 12.95
CA HIS A 252 -9.65 -5.58 13.21
C HIS A 252 -9.36 -6.38 14.48
N LEU A 253 -8.16 -6.95 14.57
CA LEU A 253 -7.68 -7.55 15.81
C LEU A 253 -7.06 -6.47 16.71
N ALA A 254 -7.19 -6.67 18.01
CA ALA A 254 -6.65 -5.79 19.05
C ALA A 254 -6.25 -6.64 20.27
N VAL A 255 -5.50 -6.07 21.21
CA VAL A 255 -5.15 -6.72 22.48
C VAL A 255 -6.05 -6.17 23.58
N ARG A 256 -6.78 -7.04 24.28
CA ARG A 256 -7.61 -6.65 25.41
C ARG A 256 -6.75 -6.38 26.64
N LYS A 257 -6.92 -5.21 27.26
CA LYS A 257 -6.08 -4.77 28.39
C LYS A 257 -6.25 -5.59 29.66
N SER A 258 -7.43 -6.15 29.90
CA SER A 258 -7.73 -6.85 31.16
C SER A 258 -6.95 -8.14 31.33
N ASP A 259 -6.59 -8.81 30.23
CA ASP A 259 -5.97 -10.14 30.25
C ASP A 259 -4.91 -10.36 29.15
N GLY A 260 -4.60 -9.34 28.34
CA GLY A 260 -3.57 -9.39 27.30
C GLY A 260 -3.94 -10.26 26.10
N ARG A 261 -5.19 -10.70 25.97
CA ARG A 261 -5.60 -11.60 24.88
C ARG A 261 -5.89 -10.85 23.60
N ILE A 262 -5.60 -11.48 22.46
CA ILE A 262 -6.04 -10.98 21.16
C ILE A 262 -7.57 -11.14 21.08
N VAL A 263 -8.25 -10.07 20.67
CA VAL A 263 -9.70 -10.01 20.45
C VAL A 263 -9.99 -9.49 19.05
N LEU A 264 -11.10 -9.94 18.47
CA LEU A 264 -11.63 -9.39 17.22
C LEU A 264 -12.68 -8.33 17.55
N ARG A 265 -12.44 -7.09 17.13
CA ARG A 265 -13.44 -6.03 17.20
C ARG A 265 -14.08 -5.85 15.82
N ASP A 266 -15.26 -6.41 15.64
CA ASP A 266 -16.07 -6.26 14.42
C ASP A 266 -16.84 -4.92 14.40
N THR A 267 -17.32 -4.52 13.23
CA THR A 267 -18.18 -3.34 13.03
C THR A 267 -19.41 -3.39 13.94
N ALA A 268 -20.01 -4.57 14.15
CA ALA A 268 -21.14 -4.75 15.05
C ALA A 268 -20.79 -4.63 16.54
N MET A 269 -19.50 -4.68 16.89
CA MET A 269 -18.99 -4.63 18.27
C MET A 269 -18.42 -3.23 18.61
N VAL A 270 -18.61 -2.24 17.74
CA VAL A 270 -18.16 -0.87 17.98
C VAL A 270 -19.14 -0.20 18.95
N ALA A 271 -18.62 0.38 20.04
CA ALA A 271 -19.43 1.13 20.98
C ALA A 271 -19.92 2.44 20.33
N GLU A 272 -21.10 2.90 20.73
CA GLU A 272 -21.72 4.11 20.21
C GLU A 272 -20.78 5.33 20.34
N GLY A 273 -20.57 6.07 19.24
CA GLY A 273 -19.71 7.25 19.20
C GLY A 273 -18.20 6.97 19.02
N GLU A 274 -17.81 5.70 18.92
CA GLU A 274 -16.41 5.29 18.72
C GLU A 274 -16.04 4.96 17.26
N GLU A 275 -16.92 5.24 16.29
CA GLU A 275 -16.71 4.93 14.87
C GLU A 275 -15.45 5.58 14.31
N ARG A 276 -15.06 6.74 14.85
CA ARG A 276 -13.81 7.42 14.48
C ARG A 276 -12.57 6.58 14.77
N TYR A 277 -12.53 5.87 15.90
CA TYR A 277 -11.41 5.00 16.27
C TYR A 277 -11.43 3.74 15.43
N PHE A 278 -12.62 3.14 15.25
CA PHE A 278 -12.78 1.98 14.41
C PHE A 278 -12.35 2.24 12.95
N ARG A 279 -12.62 3.43 12.40
CA ARG A 279 -12.26 3.83 11.02
C ARG A 279 -10.81 4.31 10.87
N ASP A 280 -10.08 4.52 11.95
CA ASP A 280 -8.68 4.93 11.91
C ASP A 280 -7.78 3.75 11.54
N ILE A 281 -7.49 3.64 10.24
CA ILE A 281 -6.61 2.61 9.67
C ILE A 281 -5.13 2.77 10.04
N LYS A 282 -4.72 3.88 10.67
CA LYS A 282 -3.35 4.02 11.19
C LYS A 282 -3.25 3.45 12.60
N ARG A 283 -4.28 3.68 13.41
CA ARG A 283 -4.39 3.13 14.77
C ARG A 283 -4.57 1.62 14.74
N HIS A 284 -5.57 1.15 13.99
CA HIS A 284 -5.88 -0.27 13.81
C HIS A 284 -5.53 -0.66 12.37
N SER A 285 -4.25 -0.95 12.14
CA SER A 285 -3.61 -1.04 10.82
C SER A 285 -3.78 -2.38 10.11
N THR A 286 -4.27 -3.39 10.82
CA THR A 286 -4.54 -4.73 10.31
C THR A 286 -6.04 -5.00 10.22
N PHE A 287 -6.44 -5.79 9.25
CA PHE A 287 -7.82 -6.19 9.03
C PHE A 287 -7.93 -7.72 9.01
N ASN A 288 -8.89 -8.28 9.74
CA ASN A 288 -9.10 -9.72 9.79
C ASN A 288 -9.59 -10.23 8.43
N ALA A 289 -8.82 -11.14 7.81
CA ALA A 289 -9.20 -11.73 6.53
C ALA A 289 -10.34 -12.76 6.66
N ASN A 290 -10.67 -13.15 7.91
CA ASN A 290 -11.56 -14.26 8.23
C ASN A 290 -11.07 -15.58 7.59
N ASN A 291 -9.74 -15.71 7.50
CA ASN A 291 -9.01 -16.94 7.20
C ASN A 291 -8.41 -17.37 8.55
N VAL A 292 -8.84 -18.53 9.05
CA VAL A 292 -8.58 -18.97 10.42
C VAL A 292 -8.00 -20.38 10.38
N TRP A 293 -7.03 -20.65 11.23
CA TRP A 293 -6.44 -21.97 11.41
C TRP A 293 -6.69 -22.43 12.83
N ILE A 294 -7.14 -23.67 13.01
CA ILE A 294 -7.45 -24.22 14.32
C ILE A 294 -6.82 -25.59 14.54
N ASN A 295 -6.37 -25.85 15.76
CA ASN A 295 -6.03 -27.19 16.22
C ASN A 295 -7.30 -27.89 16.69
N LEU A 296 -7.66 -28.99 16.02
CA LEU A 296 -8.89 -29.74 16.25
C LEU A 296 -8.89 -30.49 17.58
N GLU A 297 -7.73 -30.92 18.09
CA GLU A 297 -7.65 -31.56 19.42
C GLU A 297 -7.94 -30.55 20.51
N VAL A 298 -7.35 -29.35 20.42
CA VAL A 298 -7.59 -28.25 21.37
C VAL A 298 -9.04 -27.77 21.30
N LEU A 299 -9.63 -27.71 20.10
CA LEU A 299 -11.06 -27.43 19.93
C LEU A 299 -11.90 -28.48 20.66
N ARG A 300 -11.66 -29.78 20.45
CA ARG A 300 -12.40 -30.86 21.10
C ARG A 300 -12.32 -30.78 22.62
N GLU A 301 -11.12 -30.55 23.16
CA GLU A 301 -10.90 -30.40 24.61
C GLU A 301 -11.71 -29.24 25.18
N ARG A 302 -11.68 -28.08 24.52
CA ARG A 302 -12.42 -26.89 24.96
C ARG A 302 -13.92 -27.06 24.87
N MET A 303 -14.42 -27.61 23.77
CA MET A 303 -15.85 -27.89 23.60
C MET A 303 -16.34 -28.87 24.66
N THR A 304 -15.56 -29.91 24.97
CA THR A 304 -15.87 -30.85 26.06
C THR A 304 -15.89 -30.15 27.42
N ALA A 305 -14.84 -29.38 27.75
CA ALA A 305 -14.73 -28.68 29.02
C ALA A 305 -15.83 -27.64 29.24
N LYS A 306 -16.34 -27.05 28.15
CA LYS A 306 -17.39 -26.03 28.16
C LYS A 306 -18.79 -26.59 27.85
N GLN A 307 -18.95 -27.91 27.81
CA GLN A 307 -20.23 -28.57 27.51
C GLN A 307 -20.88 -28.08 26.21
N GLY A 308 -20.07 -27.75 25.20
CA GLY A 308 -20.51 -27.25 23.89
C GLY A 308 -20.58 -25.73 23.76
N VAL A 309 -20.53 -24.97 24.85
CA VAL A 309 -20.67 -23.50 24.82
C VAL A 309 -19.30 -22.82 24.82
N LEU A 310 -18.75 -22.57 23.63
CA LEU A 310 -17.40 -21.97 23.50
C LEU A 310 -17.30 -20.56 24.12
N GLY A 311 -18.43 -19.85 24.20
CA GLY A 311 -18.52 -18.53 24.84
C GLY A 311 -18.06 -17.37 23.95
N LEU A 312 -18.35 -17.45 22.65
CA LEU A 312 -18.06 -16.35 21.72
C LEU A 312 -18.94 -15.13 22.04
N PRO A 313 -18.51 -13.89 21.76
CA PRO A 313 -19.35 -12.70 21.91
C PRO A 313 -20.63 -12.79 21.06
N ILE A 314 -21.76 -12.43 21.67
CA ILE A 314 -23.05 -12.32 21.00
C ILE A 314 -23.08 -11.11 20.06
N ILE A 315 -23.66 -11.30 18.88
CA ILE A 315 -24.03 -10.25 17.93
C ILE A 315 -25.56 -10.23 17.87
N VAL A 316 -26.16 -9.08 18.17
CA VAL A 316 -27.62 -8.90 18.17
C VAL A 316 -28.04 -8.15 16.91
N ASN A 317 -28.68 -8.85 15.97
CA ASN A 317 -29.10 -8.29 14.69
C ASN A 317 -30.62 -8.05 14.66
N HIS A 318 -31.02 -6.82 14.35
CA HIS A 318 -32.42 -6.47 14.06
C HIS A 318 -32.71 -6.59 12.57
N LYS A 319 -33.73 -7.38 12.23
CA LYS A 319 -34.15 -7.69 10.85
C LYS A 319 -35.67 -7.72 10.76
N ASN A 320 -36.19 -7.87 9.55
CA ASN A 320 -37.58 -8.26 9.33
C ASN A 320 -37.69 -9.79 9.19
N VAL A 321 -38.83 -10.37 9.57
CA VAL A 321 -39.10 -11.82 9.44
C VAL A 321 -38.85 -12.27 8.01
N ASP A 322 -39.45 -11.57 7.05
CA ASP A 322 -39.16 -11.71 5.63
C ASP A 322 -38.16 -10.61 5.21
N PRO A 323 -36.90 -10.97 4.91
CA PRO A 323 -35.90 -10.00 4.46
C PRO A 323 -36.25 -9.32 3.12
N ALA A 324 -37.18 -9.88 2.34
CA ALA A 324 -37.64 -9.31 1.09
C ALA A 324 -38.82 -8.34 1.27
N ASP A 325 -39.50 -8.36 2.42
CA ASP A 325 -40.62 -7.48 2.75
C ASP A 325 -40.30 -6.57 3.95
N PRO A 326 -39.95 -5.29 3.72
CA PRO A 326 -39.73 -4.32 4.78
C PRO A 326 -40.95 -4.03 5.66
N GLY A 327 -42.16 -4.41 5.22
CA GLY A 327 -43.39 -4.30 6.00
C GLY A 327 -43.64 -5.47 6.95
N SER A 328 -42.87 -6.56 6.84
CA SER A 328 -43.01 -7.72 7.73
C SER A 328 -42.49 -7.41 9.14
N PRO A 329 -42.94 -8.15 10.19
CA PRO A 329 -42.59 -7.84 11.58
C PRO A 329 -41.08 -7.77 11.82
N GLU A 330 -40.65 -6.87 12.71
CA GLU A 330 -39.26 -6.81 13.16
C GLU A 330 -38.94 -8.00 14.08
N VAL A 331 -37.73 -8.53 13.98
CA VAL A 331 -37.20 -9.66 14.75
C VAL A 331 -35.74 -9.47 15.10
N ILE A 332 -35.34 -10.14 16.19
CA ILE A 332 -33.98 -10.29 16.65
C ILE A 332 -33.42 -11.62 16.15
N GLN A 333 -32.21 -11.59 15.61
CA GLN A 333 -31.38 -12.74 15.30
C GLN A 333 -30.13 -12.68 16.20
N MET A 334 -29.88 -13.74 16.94
CA MET A 334 -28.67 -13.90 17.74
C MET A 334 -27.62 -14.59 16.88
N GLU A 335 -26.47 -13.97 16.71
CA GLU A 335 -25.38 -14.50 15.90
C GLU A 335 -24.06 -14.50 16.65
N SER A 336 -23.12 -15.27 16.15
CA SER A 336 -21.71 -15.18 16.54
C SER A 336 -20.81 -15.23 15.30
N ALA A 337 -19.58 -14.73 15.43
CA ALA A 337 -18.61 -14.69 14.34
C ALA A 337 -17.45 -15.65 14.63
N MET A 338 -17.08 -16.50 13.67
CA MET A 338 -15.99 -17.48 13.87
C MET A 338 -14.68 -16.84 14.32
N GLY A 339 -14.35 -15.66 13.79
CA GLY A 339 -13.08 -15.00 14.06
C GLY A 339 -12.91 -14.52 15.50
N THR A 340 -14.00 -14.37 16.27
CA THR A 340 -13.90 -13.99 17.69
C THR A 340 -13.34 -15.10 18.56
N ALA A 341 -13.34 -16.35 18.08
CA ALA A 341 -12.80 -17.48 18.82
C ALA A 341 -11.32 -17.32 19.20
N ILE A 342 -10.58 -16.44 18.51
CA ILE A 342 -9.21 -16.07 18.84
C ILE A 342 -9.02 -15.69 20.32
N GLU A 343 -10.03 -15.10 20.96
CA GLU A 343 -9.93 -14.71 22.37
C GLU A 343 -10.15 -15.87 23.35
N VAL A 344 -10.73 -16.97 22.85
CA VAL A 344 -11.07 -18.16 23.62
C VAL A 344 -9.87 -19.09 23.71
N PHE A 345 -9.09 -19.25 22.64
CA PHE A 345 -7.91 -20.10 22.61
C PHE A 345 -6.69 -19.38 23.22
N GLU A 346 -6.20 -19.90 24.34
CA GLU A 346 -4.95 -19.43 24.96
C GLU A 346 -3.77 -19.80 24.09
N GLY A 347 -2.86 -18.86 23.82
CA GLY A 347 -1.76 -19.02 22.85
C GLY A 347 -2.15 -18.75 21.40
N SER A 348 -3.31 -18.13 21.15
CA SER A 348 -3.68 -17.68 19.81
C SER A 348 -2.72 -16.62 19.27
N GLU A 349 -2.44 -16.71 17.98
CA GLU A 349 -1.58 -15.77 17.27
C GLU A 349 -2.27 -15.17 16.04
N ALA A 350 -1.68 -14.09 15.53
CA ALA A 350 -2.07 -13.51 14.25
C ALA A 350 -0.88 -13.53 13.28
N ILE A 351 -1.16 -13.70 11.99
CA ILE A 351 -0.13 -13.69 10.94
C ILE A 351 -0.49 -12.69 9.83
N LEU A 352 0.45 -11.82 9.48
CA LEU A 352 0.30 -10.84 8.41
C LEU A 352 0.51 -11.50 7.05
N VAL A 353 -0.55 -11.50 6.24
CA VAL A 353 -0.59 -12.09 4.90
C VAL A 353 -0.70 -11.04 3.79
N PRO A 354 -0.23 -11.35 2.56
CA PRO A 354 -0.45 -10.46 1.42
C PRO A 354 -1.93 -10.31 1.11
N ARG A 355 -2.32 -9.15 0.58
CA ARG A 355 -3.73 -8.83 0.25
C ARG A 355 -4.35 -9.79 -0.76
N THR A 356 -3.53 -10.46 -1.56
CA THR A 356 -3.95 -11.52 -2.49
C THR A 356 -4.70 -12.68 -1.80
N ARG A 357 -4.50 -12.88 -0.48
CA ARG A 357 -5.22 -13.88 0.33
C ARG A 357 -6.58 -13.41 0.85
N PHE A 358 -6.94 -12.14 0.61
CA PHE A 358 -8.20 -11.53 1.00
C PHE A 358 -8.87 -10.83 -0.20
N ARG A 359 -9.63 -11.61 -0.98
CA ARG A 359 -10.34 -11.22 -2.19
C ARG A 359 -11.82 -11.62 -2.12
N PRO A 360 -12.62 -11.03 -1.22
CA PRO A 360 -14.04 -11.33 -1.13
C PRO A 360 -14.83 -10.67 -2.28
N VAL A 361 -15.81 -11.38 -2.83
CA VAL A 361 -16.79 -10.80 -3.77
C VAL A 361 -18.07 -10.48 -3.00
N LYS A 362 -18.33 -9.22 -2.68
CA LYS A 362 -19.54 -8.83 -1.90
C LYS A 362 -20.62 -8.21 -2.76
N THR A 363 -20.26 -7.66 -3.91
CA THR A 363 -21.13 -6.92 -4.82
C THR A 363 -20.91 -7.33 -6.27
N THR A 364 -21.80 -6.90 -7.16
CA THR A 364 -21.63 -7.07 -8.60
C THR A 364 -20.50 -6.20 -9.18
N ASN A 365 -20.06 -5.16 -8.47
CA ASN A 365 -18.85 -4.40 -8.81
C ASN A 365 -17.61 -5.28 -8.68
N ASP A 366 -17.48 -5.98 -7.55
CA ASP A 366 -16.37 -6.93 -7.31
C ASP A 366 -16.40 -8.08 -8.34
N LEU A 367 -17.61 -8.59 -8.62
CA LEU A 367 -17.81 -9.67 -9.60
C LEU A 367 -17.37 -9.26 -11.00
N LEU A 368 -17.62 -8.01 -11.42
CA LEU A 368 -17.17 -7.49 -12.71
C LEU A 368 -15.66 -7.60 -12.85
N VAL A 369 -14.92 -7.13 -11.84
CA VAL A 369 -13.46 -7.13 -11.86
C VAL A 369 -12.93 -8.57 -11.91
N ILE A 370 -13.46 -9.48 -11.10
CA ILE A 370 -13.00 -10.89 -11.11
C ILE A 370 -13.32 -11.59 -12.44
N ARG A 371 -14.51 -11.36 -13.01
CA ARG A 371 -14.90 -11.92 -14.31
C ARG A 371 -14.09 -11.35 -15.47
N SER A 372 -13.60 -10.12 -15.35
CA SER A 372 -12.81 -9.47 -16.39
C SER A 372 -11.45 -10.14 -16.60
N ASP A 373 -10.77 -9.75 -17.67
CA ASP A 373 -9.41 -10.16 -18.00
C ASP A 373 -8.31 -9.48 -17.16
N PHE A 374 -8.68 -8.62 -16.20
CA PHE A 374 -7.74 -8.12 -15.19
C PHE A 374 -7.23 -9.26 -14.31
N PHE A 375 -8.09 -10.23 -14.00
CA PHE A 375 -7.71 -11.46 -13.31
C PHE A 375 -7.69 -12.65 -14.27
N THR A 376 -6.86 -13.63 -13.94
CA THR A 376 -6.87 -14.98 -14.51
C THR A 376 -6.77 -16.01 -13.38
N LEU A 377 -7.05 -17.27 -13.68
CA LEU A 377 -6.68 -18.39 -12.81
C LEU A 377 -5.30 -18.91 -13.23
N ASP A 378 -4.40 -19.13 -12.27
CA ASP A 378 -3.11 -19.80 -12.52
C ASP A 378 -3.25 -21.34 -12.51
N GLU A 379 -2.13 -22.07 -12.63
CA GLU A 379 -2.13 -23.55 -12.60
C GLU A 379 -2.66 -24.14 -11.28
N GLY A 380 -2.58 -23.39 -10.18
CA GLY A 380 -3.15 -23.74 -8.88
C GLY A 380 -4.57 -23.23 -8.68
N TYR A 381 -5.19 -22.67 -9.73
CA TYR A 381 -6.51 -22.03 -9.69
C TYR A 381 -6.58 -20.84 -8.71
N HIS A 382 -5.47 -20.18 -8.46
CA HIS A 382 -5.44 -18.92 -7.73
C HIS A 382 -5.87 -17.76 -8.63
N VAL A 383 -6.64 -16.83 -8.07
CA VAL A 383 -7.01 -15.58 -8.75
C VAL A 383 -5.81 -14.64 -8.73
N VAL A 384 -5.13 -14.53 -9.87
CA VAL A 384 -3.91 -13.72 -10.05
C VAL A 384 -4.12 -12.60 -11.06
N ALA A 385 -3.55 -11.42 -10.78
CA ALA A 385 -3.64 -10.28 -11.69
C ALA A 385 -2.82 -10.56 -12.96
N THR A 386 -3.34 -10.18 -14.12
CA THR A 386 -2.67 -10.36 -15.43
C THR A 386 -1.74 -9.21 -15.78
N VAL A 387 -1.75 -8.15 -14.97
CA VAL A 387 -0.97 -6.91 -15.13
C VAL A 387 -0.43 -6.44 -13.78
N ASP A 388 0.73 -5.78 -13.81
CA ASP A 388 1.30 -5.09 -12.66
C ASP A 388 0.70 -3.68 -12.54
N ALA A 389 -0.59 -3.62 -12.22
CA ALA A 389 -1.36 -2.39 -12.04
C ALA A 389 -2.30 -2.52 -10.81
N PRO A 390 -2.69 -1.40 -10.17
CA PRO A 390 -3.72 -1.43 -9.13
C PRO A 390 -5.05 -1.97 -9.66
N GLU A 391 -5.83 -2.62 -8.79
CA GLU A 391 -7.15 -3.13 -9.17
C GLU A 391 -8.07 -1.97 -9.60
N PRO A 392 -8.82 -2.12 -10.72
CA PRO A 392 -9.69 -1.07 -11.23
C PRO A 392 -10.84 -0.78 -10.27
N TYR A 393 -11.16 0.50 -10.09
CA TYR A 393 -12.33 0.92 -9.34
C TYR A 393 -13.61 0.75 -10.18
N VAL A 394 -14.64 0.11 -9.65
CA VAL A 394 -15.91 -0.12 -10.36
C VAL A 394 -17.08 0.43 -9.53
N ASP A 395 -17.89 1.28 -10.17
CA ASP A 395 -19.12 1.87 -9.63
C ASP A 395 -20.27 1.69 -10.62
N LEU A 396 -21.06 0.62 -10.45
CA LEU A 396 -22.24 0.35 -11.25
C LEU A 396 -23.50 0.89 -10.55
N ASP A 397 -24.38 1.53 -11.31
CA ASP A 397 -25.67 2.01 -10.81
C ASP A 397 -26.55 0.85 -10.27
N SER A 398 -27.59 1.23 -9.53
CA SER A 398 -28.61 0.39 -8.93
C SER A 398 -29.20 -0.68 -9.85
N ALA A 399 -29.25 -0.44 -11.18
CA ALA A 399 -29.73 -1.40 -12.18
C ALA A 399 -28.88 -2.68 -12.26
N TYR A 400 -27.62 -2.64 -11.80
CA TYR A 400 -26.67 -3.76 -11.79
C TYR A 400 -26.55 -4.44 -10.43
N ARG A 401 -27.25 -3.93 -9.40
CA ARG A 401 -27.09 -4.38 -8.00
C ARG A 401 -27.31 -5.88 -7.81
N PHE A 402 -28.28 -6.45 -8.54
CA PHE A 402 -28.60 -7.87 -8.48
C PHE A 402 -27.97 -8.63 -9.65
N VAL A 403 -27.58 -9.90 -9.43
CA VAL A 403 -26.96 -10.75 -10.46
C VAL A 403 -27.84 -10.82 -11.71
N SER A 404 -29.15 -11.01 -11.57
CA SER A 404 -30.06 -11.04 -12.72
C SER A 404 -30.01 -9.75 -13.55
N GLY A 405 -29.94 -8.60 -12.89
CA GLY A 405 -29.77 -7.30 -13.54
C GLY A 405 -28.41 -7.16 -14.22
N PHE A 406 -27.35 -7.58 -13.52
CA PHE A 406 -25.99 -7.62 -14.04
C PHE A 406 -25.87 -8.48 -15.31
N GLU A 407 -26.36 -9.72 -15.29
CA GLU A 407 -26.30 -10.64 -16.44
C GLU A 407 -27.08 -10.11 -17.65
N GLN A 408 -28.25 -9.49 -17.41
CA GLN A 408 -29.03 -8.86 -18.48
C GLN A 408 -28.28 -7.72 -19.18
N ARG A 409 -27.36 -7.05 -18.48
CA ARG A 409 -26.61 -5.88 -18.98
C ARG A 409 -25.23 -6.27 -19.50
N PHE A 410 -24.72 -7.44 -19.14
CA PHE A 410 -23.51 -8.05 -19.71
C PHE A 410 -23.81 -9.39 -20.43
N PRO A 411 -24.80 -9.46 -21.35
CA PRO A 411 -25.27 -10.73 -21.94
C PRO A 411 -24.24 -11.39 -22.88
N LYS A 412 -23.11 -10.72 -23.12
CA LYS A 412 -22.01 -11.16 -23.99
C LYS A 412 -20.66 -11.13 -23.28
N GLY A 413 -20.67 -11.12 -21.95
CA GLY A 413 -19.48 -10.99 -21.11
C GLY A 413 -19.28 -9.57 -20.59
N VAL A 414 -18.49 -9.47 -19.52
CA VAL A 414 -18.06 -8.19 -18.95
C VAL A 414 -17.01 -7.52 -19.85
N PRO A 415 -16.84 -6.19 -19.80
CA PRO A 415 -15.76 -5.53 -20.53
C PRO A 415 -14.39 -6.02 -20.06
N SER A 416 -13.41 -5.98 -20.96
CA SER A 416 -12.00 -6.07 -20.62
C SER A 416 -11.63 -4.91 -19.71
N MET A 417 -10.94 -5.21 -18.62
CA MET A 417 -10.53 -4.25 -17.59
C MET A 417 -9.00 -4.22 -17.41
N ARG A 418 -8.25 -4.97 -18.24
CA ARG A 418 -6.79 -5.08 -18.17
C ARG A 418 -6.07 -3.72 -18.13
N ASP A 419 -6.54 -2.77 -18.94
CA ASP A 419 -5.96 -1.43 -19.03
C ASP A 419 -6.84 -0.35 -18.36
N CYS A 420 -7.86 -0.77 -17.59
CA CYS A 420 -8.81 0.11 -16.94
C CYS A 420 -8.29 0.59 -15.58
N THR A 421 -8.42 1.88 -15.29
CA THR A 421 -8.18 2.47 -13.96
C THR A 421 -9.49 2.56 -13.18
N SER A 422 -10.57 3.03 -13.83
CA SER A 422 -11.89 3.08 -13.21
C SER A 422 -13.02 2.94 -14.24
N LEU A 423 -14.14 2.35 -13.82
CA LEU A 423 -15.38 2.26 -14.59
C LEU A 423 -16.53 2.73 -13.72
N ARG A 424 -17.18 3.82 -14.12
CA ARG A 424 -18.43 4.30 -13.55
C ARG A 424 -19.54 4.24 -14.59
N VAL A 425 -20.65 3.59 -14.23
CA VAL A 425 -21.81 3.46 -15.11
C VAL A 425 -23.02 4.09 -14.42
N ILE A 426 -23.59 5.12 -15.05
CA ILE A 426 -24.81 5.80 -14.64
C ILE A 426 -25.95 5.36 -15.56
N GLY A 427 -27.08 4.96 -14.97
CA GLY A 427 -28.23 4.42 -15.69
C GLY A 427 -28.13 2.93 -16.00
N ASP A 428 -28.73 2.49 -17.11
CA ASP A 428 -28.96 1.08 -17.43
C ASP A 428 -28.49 0.62 -18.83
N PRO A 429 -27.30 1.04 -19.33
CA PRO A 429 -26.84 0.60 -20.65
C PRO A 429 -26.63 -0.92 -20.72
N VAL A 430 -26.94 -1.52 -21.87
CA VAL A 430 -26.57 -2.92 -22.15
C VAL A 430 -25.26 -2.96 -22.93
N PHE A 431 -24.31 -3.79 -22.50
CA PHE A 431 -22.99 -3.92 -23.12
C PHE A 431 -22.97 -4.97 -24.25
N GLY A 432 -22.25 -4.63 -25.31
CA GLY A 432 -21.94 -5.52 -26.42
C GLY A 432 -20.84 -6.54 -26.08
N ARG A 433 -20.49 -7.38 -27.05
CA ARG A 433 -19.33 -8.29 -26.91
C ARG A 433 -18.01 -7.53 -27.04
N ASN A 434 -16.93 -8.07 -26.49
CA ASN A 434 -15.55 -7.58 -26.68
C ASN A 434 -15.35 -6.08 -26.36
N VAL A 435 -16.16 -5.53 -25.46
CA VAL A 435 -15.97 -4.15 -25.00
C VAL A 435 -14.66 -4.08 -24.21
N ARG A 436 -13.86 -3.04 -24.41
CA ARG A 436 -12.61 -2.82 -23.68
C ARG A 436 -12.66 -1.49 -22.94
N CYS A 437 -12.47 -1.51 -21.63
CA CYS A 437 -12.35 -0.31 -20.81
C CYS A 437 -10.88 0.02 -20.61
N VAL A 438 -10.53 1.29 -20.79
CA VAL A 438 -9.14 1.76 -20.76
C VAL A 438 -9.03 3.09 -20.03
N GLY A 439 -8.15 3.18 -19.03
CA GLY A 439 -8.03 4.36 -18.18
C GLY A 439 -9.30 4.59 -17.35
N ASP A 440 -9.71 5.84 -17.19
CA ASP A 440 -10.93 6.21 -16.46
C ASP A 440 -12.13 6.29 -17.42
N VAL A 441 -13.13 5.46 -17.19
CA VAL A 441 -14.31 5.30 -18.04
C VAL A 441 -15.56 5.75 -17.28
N LEU A 442 -16.23 6.79 -17.78
CA LEU A 442 -17.56 7.20 -17.34
C LEU A 442 -18.57 6.94 -18.46
N ILE A 443 -19.59 6.14 -18.17
CA ILE A 443 -20.75 5.97 -19.03
C ILE A 443 -21.93 6.68 -18.39
N ASP A 444 -22.40 7.75 -19.05
CA ASP A 444 -23.56 8.52 -18.65
C ASP A 444 -24.41 8.88 -19.89
N GLY A 445 -25.72 8.67 -19.81
CA GLY A 445 -26.67 9.00 -20.89
C GLY A 445 -26.80 7.99 -22.05
N TYR A 446 -26.12 6.84 -21.99
CA TYR A 446 -26.19 5.81 -23.03
C TYR A 446 -27.23 4.74 -22.71
N ARG A 447 -28.00 4.31 -23.72
CA ARG A 447 -28.89 3.13 -23.60
C ARG A 447 -28.20 1.80 -23.95
N ARG A 448 -27.09 1.84 -24.69
CA ARG A 448 -26.38 0.65 -25.15
C ARG A 448 -24.93 0.99 -25.49
N VAL A 449 -24.01 0.10 -25.11
CA VAL A 449 -22.63 0.05 -25.59
C VAL A 449 -22.55 -0.97 -26.73
N LEU A 450 -21.92 -0.60 -27.84
CA LEU A 450 -21.84 -1.46 -29.02
C LEU A 450 -20.80 -2.57 -28.87
N ASP A 451 -20.92 -3.59 -29.71
CA ASP A 451 -19.91 -4.64 -29.84
C ASP A 451 -18.55 -4.02 -30.22
N ASP A 452 -17.47 -4.61 -29.71
CA ASP A 452 -16.07 -4.25 -30.01
C ASP A 452 -15.70 -2.80 -29.62
N ALA A 453 -16.56 -2.12 -28.84
CA ALA A 453 -16.33 -0.76 -28.38
C ALA A 453 -15.11 -0.68 -27.47
N VAL A 454 -14.25 0.31 -27.71
CA VAL A 454 -13.20 0.71 -26.77
C VAL A 454 -13.69 1.95 -26.05
N LEU A 455 -13.82 1.85 -24.73
CA LEU A 455 -14.30 2.89 -23.85
C LEU A 455 -13.13 3.42 -23.03
N GLY A 456 -12.88 4.72 -23.12
CA GLY A 456 -11.70 5.37 -22.55
C GLY A 456 -10.46 5.27 -23.46
N GLU A 457 -9.30 5.70 -22.96
CA GLU A 457 -8.08 5.92 -23.74
C GLU A 457 -6.84 5.27 -23.08
N LEU A 458 -6.04 4.50 -23.85
CA LEU A 458 -4.75 3.93 -23.40
C LEU A 458 -3.79 5.07 -23.07
N PRO A 459 -2.97 4.98 -22.01
CA PRO A 459 -1.81 5.87 -21.88
C PRO A 459 -0.78 5.48 -22.95
N THR A 460 -0.97 5.97 -24.18
CA THR A 460 0.03 6.00 -25.24
C THR A 460 0.61 7.41 -25.27
N PRO A 461 1.91 7.64 -25.57
CA PRO A 461 2.42 8.98 -25.86
C PRO A 461 1.68 9.50 -27.10
N GLN A 462 0.59 10.22 -26.86
CA GLN A 462 -0.27 10.73 -27.91
C GLN A 462 0.12 12.18 -28.17
N ALA A 463 0.42 12.46 -29.45
CA ALA A 463 0.57 13.81 -29.95
C ALA A 463 -0.61 14.65 -29.48
N ALA A 464 -0.30 15.87 -29.04
CA ALA A 464 -1.25 16.79 -28.44
C ALA A 464 -2.56 16.84 -29.23
N PRO A 465 -3.73 16.64 -28.60
CA PRO A 465 -4.97 16.99 -29.25
C PRO A 465 -4.91 18.49 -29.55
N VAL A 466 -5.13 18.84 -30.81
CA VAL A 466 -5.40 20.23 -31.18
C VAL A 466 -6.73 20.60 -30.54
N THR A 467 -6.67 21.16 -29.33
CA THR A 467 -7.86 21.62 -28.62
C THR A 467 -8.34 22.92 -29.24
N THR A 468 -9.61 22.95 -29.62
CA THR A 468 -10.34 24.15 -30.02
C THR A 468 -10.27 25.19 -28.88
N PRO A 469 -10.12 26.49 -29.17
CA PRO A 469 -10.00 27.52 -28.13
C PRO A 469 -11.26 27.60 -27.26
N GLY A 470 -11.21 27.12 -26.01
CA GLY A 470 -12.38 27.24 -25.11
C GLY A 470 -12.29 26.55 -23.75
N ASP A 471 -11.75 25.34 -23.64
CA ASP A 471 -11.95 24.48 -22.46
C ASP A 471 -10.92 24.69 -21.32
N VAL A 472 -11.40 24.55 -20.09
CA VAL A 472 -10.60 24.66 -18.85
C VAL A 472 -9.99 23.29 -18.54
N ARG A 473 -8.67 23.21 -18.38
CA ARG A 473 -7.95 22.00 -17.95
C ARG A 473 -7.95 21.84 -16.43
N THR A 474 -7.93 20.63 -15.92
CA THR A 474 -7.60 20.37 -14.50
C THR A 474 -6.10 20.60 -14.25
N VAL A 475 -5.71 20.71 -12.97
CA VAL A 475 -4.28 20.82 -12.58
C VAL A 475 -3.50 19.61 -13.09
N ASP A 476 -4.05 18.41 -12.90
CA ASP A 476 -3.37 17.17 -13.25
C ASP A 476 -3.28 16.98 -14.76
N GLU A 477 -4.30 17.38 -15.53
CA GLU A 477 -4.24 17.40 -17.01
C GLU A 477 -3.17 18.33 -17.55
N HIS A 478 -3.08 19.56 -17.00
CA HIS A 478 -2.07 20.51 -17.46
C HIS A 478 -0.66 20.04 -17.12
N LEU A 479 -0.44 19.52 -15.90
CA LEU A 479 0.83 18.93 -15.50
C LEU A 479 1.19 17.73 -16.39
N LYS A 480 0.23 16.84 -16.70
CA LYS A 480 0.43 15.70 -17.59
C LYS A 480 0.84 16.15 -19.00
N ALA A 481 0.16 17.18 -19.55
CA ALA A 481 0.49 17.75 -20.85
C ALA A 481 1.93 18.27 -20.89
N ILE A 482 2.37 18.99 -19.85
CA ILE A 482 3.74 19.47 -19.71
C ILE A 482 4.72 18.29 -19.69
N LEU A 483 4.58 17.38 -18.72
CA LEU A 483 5.54 16.30 -18.48
C LEU A 483 5.67 15.33 -19.66
N SER A 484 4.62 15.18 -20.47
CA SER A 484 4.61 14.31 -21.65
C SER A 484 5.50 14.79 -22.81
N THR A 485 5.86 16.07 -22.82
CA THR A 485 6.65 16.70 -23.89
C THR A 485 8.14 16.86 -23.56
N LEU A 486 8.54 16.48 -22.35
CA LEU A 486 9.90 16.71 -21.84
C LEU A 486 10.76 15.45 -21.94
N GLU A 487 11.94 15.61 -22.54
CA GLU A 487 13.00 14.61 -22.55
C GLU A 487 14.09 14.97 -21.54
N PRO A 488 14.74 13.98 -20.88
CA PRO A 488 15.84 14.27 -19.96
C PRO A 488 16.95 15.10 -20.60
N SER A 489 17.57 15.96 -19.81
CA SER A 489 18.78 16.68 -20.17
C SER A 489 19.87 15.70 -20.64
N PRO A 490 20.70 16.11 -21.62
CA PRO A 490 21.87 15.35 -22.05
C PRO A 490 22.78 14.95 -20.89
N THR A 491 23.57 13.90 -21.09
CA THR A 491 24.55 13.46 -20.10
C THR A 491 25.90 14.12 -20.34
N GLU A 492 26.67 14.33 -19.27
CA GLU A 492 28.04 14.83 -19.34
C GLU A 492 28.90 14.23 -18.21
N TRP A 493 30.22 14.23 -18.40
CA TRP A 493 31.15 13.86 -17.34
C TRP A 493 31.39 15.06 -16.43
N THR A 494 31.03 14.93 -15.16
CA THR A 494 31.11 16.00 -14.19
C THR A 494 32.10 15.62 -13.07
N PRO A 495 33.02 16.52 -12.68
CA PRO A 495 33.86 16.31 -11.49
C PRO A 495 33.01 16.00 -10.25
N LEU A 496 33.49 15.13 -9.36
CA LEU A 496 32.72 14.76 -8.16
C LEU A 496 32.32 15.97 -7.29
N THR A 497 33.09 17.05 -7.33
CA THR A 497 32.83 18.32 -6.61
C THR A 497 31.65 19.11 -7.17
N GLU A 498 31.26 18.85 -8.42
CA GLU A 498 30.17 19.55 -9.12
C GLU A 498 28.95 18.63 -9.36
N ALA A 499 29.11 17.33 -9.14
CA ALA A 499 28.08 16.32 -9.37
C ALA A 499 26.98 16.27 -8.29
N LEU A 500 27.15 16.98 -7.16
CA LEU A 500 26.22 16.92 -6.03
C LEU A 500 24.79 17.30 -6.44
N GLY A 501 23.85 16.39 -6.19
CA GLY A 501 22.43 16.55 -6.52
C GLY A 501 22.05 16.21 -7.96
N LEU A 502 23.01 15.81 -8.81
CA LEU A 502 22.75 15.33 -10.17
C LEU A 502 22.47 13.82 -10.18
N VAL A 503 21.93 13.31 -11.29
CA VAL A 503 21.53 11.91 -11.44
C VAL A 503 22.55 11.15 -12.27
N VAL A 504 23.03 10.01 -11.78
CA VAL A 504 23.98 9.14 -12.46
C VAL A 504 23.38 8.59 -13.75
N ALA A 505 24.08 8.77 -14.88
CA ALA A 505 23.59 8.40 -16.20
C ALA A 505 23.64 6.90 -16.48
N ARG A 506 24.66 6.22 -15.95
CA ARG A 506 24.94 4.79 -16.17
C ARG A 506 25.61 4.15 -14.96
N ASP A 507 25.49 2.83 -14.82
CA ASP A 507 26.10 2.08 -13.72
C ASP A 507 27.60 2.38 -13.61
N VAL A 508 28.01 2.81 -12.42
CA VAL A 508 29.42 3.06 -12.10
C VAL A 508 29.98 1.82 -11.42
N ARG A 509 31.09 1.32 -11.94
CA ARG A 509 31.79 0.15 -11.40
C ARG A 509 33.03 0.55 -10.62
N ALA A 510 33.34 -0.16 -9.55
CA ALA A 510 34.56 0.05 -8.79
C ALA A 510 35.80 -0.21 -9.66
N LYS A 511 36.79 0.70 -9.65
CA LYS A 511 38.06 0.46 -10.35
C LYS A 511 39.01 -0.42 -9.54
N VAL A 512 38.80 -0.47 -8.23
CA VAL A 512 39.71 -1.06 -7.23
C VAL A 512 38.91 -1.78 -6.14
N ASN A 513 39.58 -2.63 -5.35
CA ASN A 513 39.00 -3.27 -4.17
C ASN A 513 39.00 -2.31 -2.97
N LEU A 514 38.00 -2.42 -2.08
CA LEU A 514 38.01 -1.80 -0.76
C LEU A 514 37.85 -2.88 0.33
N PRO A 515 38.81 -3.04 1.25
CA PRO A 515 40.17 -2.47 1.18
C PRO A 515 40.97 -3.00 -0.03
N HIS A 516 42.03 -2.28 -0.42
CA HIS A 516 42.86 -2.63 -1.58
C HIS A 516 43.74 -3.86 -1.38
N PHE A 517 43.96 -4.27 -0.13
CA PHE A 517 44.78 -5.39 0.32
C PHE A 517 44.26 -5.83 1.69
N ASP A 518 44.62 -7.04 2.12
CA ASP A 518 44.33 -7.51 3.47
C ASP A 518 44.98 -6.56 4.48
N ASN A 519 44.20 -5.96 5.36
CA ASN A 519 44.70 -4.97 6.32
C ASN A 519 44.23 -5.23 7.74
N SER A 520 44.95 -4.67 8.70
CA SER A 520 44.60 -4.82 10.11
C SER A 520 43.39 -3.93 10.48
N SER A 521 42.40 -4.49 11.17
CA SER A 521 41.31 -3.71 11.77
C SER A 521 41.65 -3.12 13.14
N MET A 522 42.80 -3.47 13.70
CA MET A 522 43.24 -3.10 15.07
C MET A 522 44.74 -2.80 15.12
N ASP A 523 45.18 -2.05 16.14
CA ASP A 523 46.60 -1.94 16.47
C ASP A 523 47.04 -3.19 17.25
N GLY A 524 48.19 -3.77 16.91
CA GLY A 524 48.62 -5.02 17.52
C GLY A 524 49.83 -5.68 16.87
N TYR A 525 49.77 -7.00 16.75
CA TYR A 525 50.82 -7.81 16.15
C TYR A 525 50.23 -8.80 15.13
N ALA A 526 50.70 -8.72 13.89
CA ALA A 526 50.42 -9.72 12.86
C ALA A 526 51.24 -10.98 13.15
N VAL A 527 50.55 -12.13 13.22
CA VAL A 527 51.08 -13.41 13.69
C VAL A 527 50.53 -14.54 12.82
N ARG A 528 51.11 -15.74 12.98
CA ARG A 528 50.45 -16.99 12.59
C ARG A 528 49.63 -17.50 13.76
N ALA A 529 48.33 -17.70 13.58
CA ALA A 529 47.38 -18.13 14.61
C ALA A 529 47.85 -19.41 15.33
N GLU A 530 48.47 -20.35 14.62
CA GLU A 530 49.05 -21.57 15.20
C GLU A 530 50.17 -21.29 16.22
N SER A 531 50.85 -20.15 16.12
CA SER A 531 51.89 -19.74 17.08
C SER A 531 51.32 -19.32 18.43
N LEU A 532 50.01 -19.10 18.51
CA LEU A 532 49.30 -18.73 19.75
C LEU A 532 48.52 -19.91 20.35
N ALA A 533 48.74 -21.14 19.87
CA ALA A 533 48.15 -22.33 20.47
C ALA A 533 48.57 -22.45 21.95
N GLY A 534 47.58 -22.46 22.85
CA GLY A 534 47.80 -22.52 24.31
C GLY A 534 47.91 -21.16 25.00
N ALA A 535 47.91 -20.04 24.25
CA ALA A 535 47.77 -18.71 24.85
C ALA A 535 46.38 -18.59 25.51
N GLY A 536 46.34 -18.18 26.78
CA GLY A 536 45.14 -18.15 27.63
C GLY A 536 45.28 -19.03 28.87
N ASP A 537 45.94 -20.19 28.73
CA ASP A 537 46.36 -21.03 29.87
C ASP A 537 47.68 -20.51 30.48
N ALA A 538 48.60 -20.10 29.61
CA ALA A 538 49.82 -19.38 29.96
C ALA A 538 50.20 -18.41 28.81
N PRO A 539 50.91 -17.31 29.08
CA PRO A 539 51.36 -16.41 28.02
C PRO A 539 52.35 -17.08 27.07
N VAL A 540 52.24 -16.81 25.77
CA VAL A 540 53.15 -17.28 24.72
C VAL A 540 54.03 -16.12 24.26
N ARG A 541 55.32 -16.38 23.99
CA ARG A 541 56.25 -15.35 23.51
C ARG A 541 56.60 -15.55 22.05
N LEU A 542 56.48 -14.47 21.26
CA LEU A 542 56.76 -14.46 19.83
C LEU A 542 57.85 -13.44 19.49
N ARG A 543 58.76 -13.78 18.59
CA ARG A 543 59.86 -12.89 18.16
C ARG A 543 59.37 -11.82 17.21
N ILE A 544 59.61 -10.55 17.52
CA ILE A 544 59.24 -9.42 16.67
C ILE A 544 60.25 -9.30 15.51
N VAL A 545 59.78 -9.45 14.28
CA VAL A 545 60.61 -9.41 13.05
C VAL A 545 60.52 -8.09 12.28
N GLY A 546 59.55 -7.23 12.59
CA GLY A 546 59.39 -5.92 11.97
C GLY A 546 58.18 -5.16 12.47
N GLU A 547 57.98 -3.97 11.90
CA GLU A 547 56.83 -3.08 12.14
C GLU A 547 56.23 -2.62 10.80
N VAL A 548 54.89 -2.58 10.72
CA VAL A 548 54.15 -2.10 9.55
C VAL A 548 53.21 -0.96 9.94
N ALA A 549 53.50 0.24 9.43
CA ALA A 549 52.66 1.42 9.57
C ALA A 549 51.62 1.51 8.43
N ALA A 550 50.51 2.22 8.65
CA ALA A 550 49.53 2.50 7.61
C ALA A 550 50.20 3.27 6.44
N GLY A 551 50.00 2.76 5.22
CA GLY A 551 50.64 3.31 4.01
C GLY A 551 52.04 2.77 3.70
N ALA A 552 52.63 1.93 4.56
CA ALA A 552 53.88 1.23 4.27
C ALA A 552 53.64 -0.05 3.43
N ASN A 553 54.69 -0.57 2.80
CA ASN A 553 54.66 -1.87 2.12
C ASN A 553 55.70 -2.81 2.77
N PRO A 554 55.29 -3.89 3.47
CA PRO A 554 56.20 -4.79 4.16
C PRO A 554 57.12 -5.53 3.17
N THR A 555 58.40 -5.64 3.52
CA THR A 555 59.44 -6.33 2.71
C THR A 555 59.99 -7.58 3.39
N PHE A 556 59.29 -8.04 4.43
CA PHE A 556 59.63 -9.21 5.24
C PHE A 556 58.36 -10.07 5.44
N SER A 557 58.55 -11.31 5.88
CA SER A 557 57.47 -12.27 6.17
C SER A 557 57.43 -12.63 7.65
N VAL A 558 56.27 -13.10 8.13
CA VAL A 558 56.07 -13.61 9.49
C VAL A 558 55.99 -15.14 9.47
N GLY A 559 56.95 -15.81 10.13
CA GLY A 559 56.99 -17.26 10.32
C GLY A 559 56.28 -17.74 11.59
N VAL A 560 56.39 -19.06 11.85
CA VAL A 560 55.88 -19.67 13.10
C VAL A 560 56.77 -19.24 14.26
N GLY A 561 56.16 -18.79 15.37
CA GLY A 561 56.87 -18.25 16.52
C GLY A 561 57.32 -16.78 16.34
N GLU A 562 56.90 -16.13 15.26
CA GLU A 562 57.25 -14.75 14.93
C GLU A 562 56.01 -13.84 14.95
N ALA A 563 56.25 -12.55 15.13
CA ALA A 563 55.24 -11.51 15.14
C ALA A 563 55.77 -10.25 14.41
N ALA A 564 54.88 -9.48 13.81
CA ALA A 564 55.20 -8.16 13.29
C ALA A 564 54.25 -7.13 13.89
N ARG A 565 54.80 -6.07 14.48
CA ARG A 565 53.96 -5.00 15.03
C ARG A 565 53.21 -4.33 13.87
N ILE A 566 51.91 -4.14 14.00
CA ILE A 566 51.05 -3.67 12.92
C ILE A 566 50.07 -2.61 13.43
N MET A 567 49.93 -1.53 12.66
CA MET A 567 48.98 -0.46 12.94
C MET A 567 47.67 -0.69 12.17
N THR A 568 46.58 -0.13 12.66
CA THR A 568 45.26 -0.17 12.03
C THR A 568 45.33 0.38 10.60
N GLY A 569 44.79 -0.38 9.65
CA GLY A 569 44.80 -0.08 8.22
C GLY A 569 46.09 -0.41 7.48
N ALA A 570 47.14 -0.88 8.18
CA ALA A 570 48.37 -1.33 7.53
C ALA A 570 48.18 -2.71 6.84
N PRO A 571 48.87 -2.97 5.72
CA PRO A 571 48.81 -4.26 5.04
C PRO A 571 49.37 -5.38 5.92
N VAL A 572 48.71 -6.54 5.90
CA VAL A 572 49.19 -7.74 6.59
C VAL A 572 50.44 -8.28 5.87
N PRO A 573 51.58 -8.49 6.55
CA PRO A 573 52.78 -9.08 5.95
C PRO A 573 52.55 -10.50 5.44
N GLU A 574 53.35 -10.90 4.45
CA GLU A 574 53.36 -12.29 3.97
C GLU A 574 53.61 -13.27 5.12
N GLY A 575 52.85 -14.36 5.17
CA GLY A 575 52.99 -15.41 6.17
C GLY A 575 52.17 -15.22 7.45
N ALA A 576 51.72 -14.00 7.79
CA ALA A 576 50.77 -13.79 8.87
C ALA A 576 49.33 -14.10 8.43
N ASP A 577 48.52 -14.68 9.32
CA ASP A 577 47.11 -15.02 9.06
C ASP A 577 46.15 -14.52 10.15
N ALA A 578 46.65 -13.84 11.19
CA ALA A 578 45.84 -13.20 12.22
C ALA A 578 46.54 -11.96 12.80
N VAL A 579 45.78 -11.09 13.46
CA VAL A 579 46.30 -10.00 14.29
C VAL A 579 45.82 -10.18 15.72
N ILE A 580 46.74 -10.19 16.69
CA ILE A 580 46.41 -10.08 18.12
C ILE A 580 46.47 -8.61 18.55
N ALA A 581 45.43 -8.15 19.25
CA ALA A 581 45.32 -6.76 19.69
C ALA A 581 46.44 -6.41 20.69
N VAL A 582 46.91 -5.16 20.67
CA VAL A 582 47.99 -4.70 21.56
C VAL A 582 47.61 -4.89 23.04
N GLU A 583 46.33 -4.75 23.38
CA GLU A 583 45.77 -4.92 24.73
C GLU A 583 45.92 -6.36 25.27
N ASP A 584 45.94 -7.35 24.37
CA ASP A 584 46.13 -8.76 24.70
C ASP A 584 47.63 -9.14 24.80
N THR A 585 48.52 -8.15 24.78
CA THR A 585 49.96 -8.33 24.87
C THR A 585 50.61 -7.52 25.99
N ASP A 586 51.93 -7.63 26.12
CA ASP A 586 52.77 -6.71 26.91
C ASP A 586 53.23 -5.45 26.15
N ALA A 587 52.77 -5.28 24.89
CA ALA A 587 53.06 -4.14 24.01
C ALA A 587 54.57 -3.91 23.73
N ALA A 588 55.38 -4.96 23.72
CA ALA A 588 56.80 -4.87 23.42
C ALA A 588 57.08 -4.28 22.02
N ALA A 589 57.92 -3.24 21.92
CA ALA A 589 58.22 -2.60 20.64
C ALA A 589 59.24 -3.39 19.78
N THR A 590 60.14 -4.15 20.41
CA THR A 590 61.21 -4.94 19.76
C THR A 590 61.56 -6.16 20.61
N GLY A 591 62.23 -7.16 20.05
CA GLY A 591 62.63 -8.35 20.77
C GLY A 591 61.56 -9.43 20.73
N GLU A 592 60.94 -9.75 21.86
CA GLU A 592 59.84 -10.71 21.96
C GLU A 592 58.61 -10.01 22.54
N VAL A 593 57.41 -10.34 22.03
CA VAL A 593 56.12 -9.92 22.58
C VAL A 593 55.50 -11.06 23.35
N GLU A 594 54.96 -10.76 24.53
CA GLU A 594 54.21 -11.72 25.34
C GLU A 594 52.71 -11.59 25.02
N CYS A 595 52.13 -12.65 24.47
CA CYS A 595 50.73 -12.74 24.05
C CYS A 595 49.92 -13.55 25.07
N ARG A 596 48.84 -12.98 25.58
CA ARG A 596 48.04 -13.57 26.68
C ARG A 596 46.83 -14.37 26.21
N THR A 597 46.41 -14.17 24.96
CA THR A 597 45.17 -14.73 24.40
C THR A 597 45.45 -15.43 23.08
N SER A 598 44.79 -16.57 22.82
CA SER A 598 44.83 -17.23 21.51
C SER A 598 43.85 -16.57 20.54
N VAL A 599 44.22 -16.46 19.27
CA VAL A 599 43.32 -15.99 18.21
C VAL A 599 43.24 -16.98 17.05
N SER A 600 42.13 -16.96 16.30
CA SER A 600 41.95 -17.78 15.10
C SER A 600 42.52 -17.09 13.86
N ALA A 601 42.78 -17.86 12.80
CA ALA A 601 43.06 -17.28 11.48
C ALA A 601 41.93 -16.32 11.05
N GLY A 602 42.29 -15.22 10.40
CA GLY A 602 41.41 -14.11 10.02
C GLY A 602 41.08 -13.12 11.14
N HIS A 603 41.50 -13.37 12.39
CA HIS A 603 41.17 -12.48 13.50
C HIS A 603 41.76 -11.09 13.30
N TYR A 604 40.91 -10.05 13.39
CA TYR A 604 41.24 -8.65 13.12
C TYR A 604 41.91 -8.35 11.78
N ILE A 605 41.72 -9.21 10.78
CA ILE A 605 42.10 -8.94 9.39
C ILE A 605 40.84 -8.61 8.60
N ARG A 606 40.85 -7.48 7.89
CA ARG A 606 39.86 -7.14 6.87
C ARG A 606 40.38 -7.62 5.51
N PRO A 607 39.75 -8.63 4.90
CA PRO A 607 40.19 -9.15 3.61
C PRO A 607 40.09 -8.10 2.49
N GLN A 608 40.97 -8.22 1.49
CA GLN A 608 40.89 -7.44 0.27
C GLN A 608 39.50 -7.57 -0.38
N GLY A 609 38.88 -6.43 -0.66
CA GLY A 609 37.56 -6.40 -1.31
C GLY A 609 36.42 -6.95 -0.46
N GLU A 610 36.56 -6.95 0.86
CA GLU A 610 35.49 -7.27 1.82
C GLU A 610 34.29 -6.33 1.67
N ASP A 611 34.52 -5.03 1.49
CA ASP A 611 33.46 -4.01 1.34
C ASP A 611 33.05 -3.88 -0.14
N VAL A 612 34.04 -3.67 -1.03
CA VAL A 612 33.79 -3.50 -2.47
C VAL A 612 34.81 -4.29 -3.28
N ARG A 613 34.34 -5.06 -4.26
CA ARG A 613 35.21 -5.75 -5.21
C ARG A 613 35.36 -4.95 -6.50
N SER A 614 36.55 -4.95 -7.08
CA SER A 614 36.80 -4.35 -8.40
C SER A 614 35.83 -4.92 -9.44
N GLY A 615 35.28 -4.06 -10.27
CA GLY A 615 34.27 -4.40 -11.27
C GLY A 615 32.83 -4.49 -10.76
N GLN A 616 32.60 -4.51 -9.44
CA GLN A 616 31.27 -4.45 -8.84
C GLN A 616 30.59 -3.12 -9.19
N VAL A 617 29.28 -3.14 -9.45
CA VAL A 617 28.48 -1.90 -9.58
C VAL A 617 28.35 -1.28 -8.18
N ILE A 618 28.85 -0.06 -8.01
CA ILE A 618 28.87 0.67 -6.74
C ILE A 618 27.83 1.79 -6.67
N VAL A 619 27.37 2.26 -7.83
CA VAL A 619 26.29 3.24 -7.95
C VAL A 619 25.50 2.89 -9.21
N ALA A 620 24.20 2.65 -9.09
CA ALA A 620 23.37 2.31 -10.24
C ALA A 620 22.99 3.55 -11.06
N ALA A 621 22.73 3.35 -12.36
CA ALA A 621 22.13 4.36 -13.21
C ALA A 621 20.78 4.84 -12.62
N GLY A 622 20.55 6.16 -12.59
CA GLY A 622 19.34 6.76 -12.04
C GLY A 622 19.43 7.16 -10.56
N GLU A 623 20.52 6.83 -9.86
CA GLU A 623 20.73 7.29 -8.49
C GLU A 623 21.12 8.78 -8.41
N VAL A 624 20.69 9.46 -7.35
CA VAL A 624 21.08 10.86 -7.06
C VAL A 624 22.42 10.87 -6.35
N VAL A 625 23.36 11.65 -6.86
CA VAL A 625 24.68 11.84 -6.26
C VAL A 625 24.53 12.62 -4.94
N GLY A 626 24.73 11.93 -3.82
CA GLY A 626 24.82 12.52 -2.49
C GLY A 626 26.22 12.46 -1.90
N ALA A 627 26.41 12.98 -0.69
CA ALA A 627 27.72 12.99 -0.01
C ALA A 627 28.32 11.57 0.14
N ARG A 628 27.47 10.58 0.45
CA ARG A 628 27.87 9.16 0.58
C ARG A 628 28.29 8.57 -0.76
N THR A 629 27.56 8.88 -1.83
CA THR A 629 27.89 8.47 -3.20
C THR A 629 29.22 9.04 -3.63
N ILE A 630 29.48 10.32 -3.36
CA ILE A 630 30.77 10.99 -3.65
C ILE A 630 31.91 10.28 -2.91
N ALA A 631 31.74 9.98 -1.62
CA ALA A 631 32.75 9.30 -0.82
C ALA A 631 33.08 7.91 -1.39
N LEU A 632 32.05 7.12 -1.75
CA LEU A 632 32.22 5.79 -2.35
C LEU A 632 32.93 5.84 -3.71
N LEU A 633 32.50 6.76 -4.59
CA LEU A 633 33.12 6.97 -5.90
C LEU A 633 34.60 7.34 -5.76
N ALA A 634 34.92 8.27 -4.86
CA ALA A 634 36.29 8.70 -4.59
C ALA A 634 37.14 7.54 -4.03
N ALA A 635 36.64 6.80 -3.05
CA ALA A 635 37.33 5.63 -2.48
C ALA A 635 37.61 4.55 -3.54
N CYS A 636 36.70 4.40 -4.50
CA CYS A 636 36.84 3.48 -5.64
C CYS A 636 37.65 4.04 -6.83
N GLY A 637 38.31 5.19 -6.68
CA GLY A 637 39.23 5.76 -7.68
C GLY A 637 38.58 6.56 -8.81
N HIS A 638 37.35 7.06 -8.63
CA HIS A 638 36.70 7.96 -9.58
C HIS A 638 36.96 9.43 -9.22
N ALA A 639 37.33 10.25 -10.22
CA ALA A 639 37.48 11.70 -10.08
C ALA A 639 36.27 12.48 -10.64
N ASP A 640 35.51 11.82 -11.50
CA ASP A 640 34.34 12.32 -12.22
C ASP A 640 33.32 11.19 -12.36
N VAL A 641 32.08 11.57 -12.68
CA VAL A 641 30.97 10.66 -12.91
C VAL A 641 30.09 11.19 -14.04
N GLU A 642 29.63 10.30 -14.92
CA GLU A 642 28.70 10.66 -15.98
C GLU A 642 27.30 10.84 -15.40
N VAL A 643 26.72 12.04 -15.53
CA VAL A 643 25.45 12.44 -14.94
C VAL A 643 24.57 13.15 -15.95
N HIS A 644 23.26 13.19 -15.70
CA HIS A 644 22.36 14.10 -16.42
C HIS A 644 22.67 15.54 -16.02
N ARG A 645 23.01 16.37 -17.01
CA ARG A 645 23.43 17.74 -16.75
C ARG A 645 22.31 18.57 -16.16
N ARG A 646 22.72 19.61 -15.44
CA ARG A 646 21.82 20.59 -14.87
C ARG A 646 21.12 21.38 -15.99
N PRO A 647 19.78 21.48 -16.03
CA PRO A 647 19.10 22.31 -17.02
C PRO A 647 19.41 23.79 -16.75
N HIS A 648 19.59 24.56 -17.82
CA HIS A 648 19.76 26.01 -17.79
C HIS A 648 18.41 26.72 -18.01
N VAL A 649 17.99 27.51 -17.03
CA VAL A 649 16.69 28.22 -17.01
C VAL A 649 16.92 29.70 -17.26
N VAL A 650 16.23 30.27 -18.25
CA VAL A 650 16.21 31.71 -18.46
C VAL A 650 14.86 32.26 -18.00
N VAL A 651 14.90 33.28 -17.13
CA VAL A 651 13.69 33.93 -16.60
C VAL A 651 13.55 35.33 -17.18
N LEU A 652 12.36 35.62 -17.70
CA LEU A 652 11.98 36.91 -18.26
C LEU A 652 10.65 37.37 -17.67
N SER A 653 10.50 38.66 -17.37
CA SER A 653 9.21 39.25 -17.06
C SER A 653 8.83 40.29 -18.12
N THR A 654 7.52 40.46 -18.34
CA THR A 654 6.98 41.41 -19.31
C THR A 654 6.04 42.38 -18.62
N GLY A 655 6.18 43.66 -18.94
CA GLY A 655 5.30 44.73 -18.49
C GLY A 655 6.04 46.07 -18.42
N ALA A 656 5.51 47.10 -19.08
CA ALA A 656 6.12 48.43 -19.09
C ALA A 656 6.20 49.10 -17.71
N GLU A 657 5.44 48.62 -16.72
CA GLU A 657 5.53 49.07 -15.34
C GLU A 657 6.76 48.53 -14.60
N LEU A 658 7.41 47.47 -15.09
CA LEU A 658 8.43 46.74 -14.36
C LEU A 658 9.80 47.44 -14.44
N VAL A 659 10.42 47.60 -13.27
CA VAL A 659 11.76 48.16 -13.11
C VAL A 659 12.61 47.21 -12.26
N GLU A 660 13.85 47.00 -12.66
CA GLU A 660 14.82 46.20 -11.90
C GLU A 660 14.93 46.67 -10.42
N PRO A 661 14.96 45.73 -9.46
CA PRO A 661 15.21 46.06 -8.05
C PRO A 661 16.46 46.94 -7.85
N GLY A 662 16.33 47.99 -7.03
CA GLY A 662 17.43 48.92 -6.72
C GLY A 662 17.48 50.18 -7.59
N LYS A 663 16.76 50.23 -8.71
CA LYS A 663 16.56 51.46 -9.51
C LYS A 663 15.40 52.30 -8.95
N PRO A 664 15.42 53.64 -9.07
CA PRO A 664 14.32 54.47 -8.59
C PRO A 664 13.05 54.32 -9.46
N LEU A 665 11.88 54.15 -8.82
CA LEU A 665 10.59 54.04 -9.49
C LEU A 665 10.04 55.41 -9.93
N GLN A 666 9.48 55.47 -11.14
CA GLN A 666 8.63 56.57 -11.58
C GLN A 666 7.15 56.29 -11.25
N PRO A 667 6.27 57.31 -11.26
CA PRO A 667 4.83 57.10 -11.10
C PRO A 667 4.28 56.05 -12.07
N GLY A 668 3.59 55.04 -11.54
CA GLY A 668 3.04 53.93 -12.33
C GLY A 668 3.97 52.73 -12.50
N GLN A 669 5.21 52.79 -12.00
CA GLN A 669 6.16 51.69 -12.04
C GLN A 669 6.22 50.91 -10.72
N ILE A 670 6.59 49.63 -10.82
CA ILE A 670 6.81 48.73 -9.69
C ILE A 670 8.10 47.93 -9.91
N HIS A 671 8.62 47.33 -8.85
CA HIS A 671 9.80 46.46 -8.96
C HIS A 671 9.45 45.07 -9.47
N ASP A 672 10.31 44.55 -10.36
CA ASP A 672 10.24 43.16 -10.80
C ASP A 672 10.69 42.19 -9.69
N SER A 673 9.72 41.73 -8.91
CA SER A 673 9.92 40.70 -7.89
C SER A 673 9.79 39.28 -8.43
N ASN A 674 9.12 39.08 -9.58
CA ASN A 674 8.84 37.75 -10.10
C ASN A 674 10.08 37.12 -10.71
N SER A 675 10.86 37.87 -11.48
CA SER A 675 12.09 37.34 -12.09
C SER A 675 13.08 36.86 -11.02
N SER A 676 13.26 37.66 -9.96
CA SER A 676 14.10 37.30 -8.81
C SER A 676 13.60 36.05 -8.08
N MET A 677 12.30 35.95 -7.86
CA MET A 677 11.66 34.82 -7.18
C MET A 677 11.74 33.53 -7.99
N LEU A 678 11.41 33.58 -9.29
CA LEU A 678 11.43 32.42 -10.20
C LEU A 678 12.86 31.92 -10.44
N TRP A 679 13.82 32.84 -10.56
CA TRP A 679 15.25 32.50 -10.59
C TRP A 679 15.65 31.71 -9.33
N ALA A 680 15.34 32.23 -8.15
CA ALA A 680 15.67 31.56 -6.88
C ALA A 680 14.98 30.20 -6.75
N ALA A 681 13.72 30.09 -7.19
CA ALA A 681 12.96 28.85 -7.16
C ALA A 681 13.54 27.79 -8.12
N ALA A 682 14.00 28.19 -9.31
CA ALA A 682 14.69 27.34 -10.27
C ALA A 682 16.03 26.82 -9.74
N VAL A 683 16.86 27.70 -9.15
CA VAL A 683 18.10 27.30 -8.47
C VAL A 683 17.80 26.33 -7.33
N GLY A 684 16.80 26.63 -6.49
CA GLY A 684 16.36 25.75 -5.41
C GLY A 684 15.77 24.42 -5.88
N ALA A 685 15.29 24.34 -7.13
CA ALA A 685 14.87 23.10 -7.78
C ALA A 685 16.05 22.28 -8.34
N GLY A 686 17.27 22.80 -8.26
CA GLY A 686 18.47 22.15 -8.75
C GLY A 686 18.87 22.58 -10.16
N ALA A 687 18.19 23.51 -10.81
CA ALA A 687 18.61 24.04 -12.11
C ALA A 687 19.73 25.09 -11.97
N SER A 688 20.38 25.46 -13.08
CA SER A 688 21.07 26.75 -13.17
C SER A 688 20.09 27.77 -13.73
N ALA A 689 20.19 29.03 -13.33
CA ALA A 689 19.26 30.04 -13.80
C ALA A 689 19.92 31.41 -14.02
N GLU A 690 19.43 32.14 -15.02
CA GLU A 690 19.74 33.55 -15.28
C GLU A 690 18.46 34.39 -15.42
N ILE A 691 18.57 35.69 -15.14
CA ILE A 691 17.51 36.68 -15.33
C ILE A 691 17.90 37.54 -16.53
N ARG A 692 16.98 37.72 -17.47
CA ARG A 692 17.11 38.72 -18.54
C ARG A 692 16.33 39.98 -18.18
N ASP A 693 16.77 41.10 -18.74
CA ASP A 693 16.10 42.38 -18.55
C ASP A 693 14.62 42.30 -18.95
N ALA A 694 13.78 43.04 -18.22
CA ALA A 694 12.35 43.10 -18.52
C ALA A 694 12.15 43.62 -19.95
N VAL A 695 11.33 42.90 -20.72
CA VAL A 695 11.01 43.28 -22.10
C VAL A 695 9.82 44.23 -22.09
N GLY A 696 9.88 45.26 -22.94
CA GLY A 696 8.80 46.21 -23.15
C GLY A 696 7.54 45.57 -23.77
N ASP A 697 6.53 46.40 -24.05
CA ASP A 697 5.21 45.93 -24.50
C ASP A 697 5.10 45.73 -26.02
N SER A 698 6.18 45.33 -26.71
CA SER A 698 6.13 45.04 -28.15
C SER A 698 6.36 43.56 -28.46
N ASP A 699 5.51 43.01 -29.33
CA ASP A 699 5.61 41.61 -29.78
C ASP A 699 6.97 41.34 -30.45
N GLU A 700 7.51 42.33 -31.20
CA GLU A 700 8.80 42.24 -31.90
C GLU A 700 9.99 42.17 -30.94
N GLU A 701 10.02 43.00 -29.87
CA GLU A 701 11.11 42.95 -28.88
C GLU A 701 11.09 41.62 -28.10
N LEU A 702 9.90 41.12 -27.75
CA LEU A 702 9.79 39.84 -27.04
C LEU A 702 10.27 38.67 -27.90
N LEU A 703 9.89 38.60 -29.17
CA LEU A 703 10.35 37.55 -30.07
C LEU A 703 11.86 37.62 -30.30
N ALA A 704 12.42 38.83 -30.48
CA ALA A 704 13.87 39.00 -30.64
C ALA A 704 14.67 38.50 -29.42
N VAL A 705 14.22 38.84 -28.21
CA VAL A 705 14.85 38.35 -26.97
C VAL A 705 14.66 36.84 -26.84
N LEU A 706 13.49 36.30 -27.21
CA LEU A 706 13.24 34.86 -27.17
C LEU A 706 14.16 34.09 -28.12
N ASP A 707 14.36 34.58 -29.35
CA ASP A 707 15.27 33.99 -30.34
C ASP A 707 16.73 33.94 -29.85
N GLU A 708 17.17 34.96 -29.10
CA GLU A 708 18.50 34.96 -28.48
C GLU A 708 18.61 33.92 -27.35
N VAL A 709 17.63 33.87 -26.44
CA VAL A 709 17.74 33.01 -25.25
C VAL A 709 17.57 31.53 -25.57
N VAL A 710 16.78 31.16 -26.58
CA VAL A 710 16.58 29.74 -26.96
C VAL A 710 17.83 29.07 -27.53
N ALA A 711 18.87 29.86 -27.87
CA ALA A 711 20.17 29.33 -28.27
C ALA A 711 20.85 28.57 -27.12
N ASP A 712 20.81 29.15 -25.90
CA ASP A 712 21.57 28.66 -24.75
C ASP A 712 20.68 28.12 -23.61
N ALA A 713 19.38 28.45 -23.60
CA ALA A 713 18.43 27.98 -22.61
C ALA A 713 17.99 26.52 -22.85
N ASP A 714 17.73 25.80 -21.76
CA ASP A 714 17.00 24.53 -21.76
C ASP A 714 15.54 24.68 -21.34
N VAL A 715 15.23 25.76 -20.61
CA VAL A 715 13.88 26.14 -20.23
C VAL A 715 13.79 27.65 -20.23
N VAL A 716 12.70 28.18 -20.76
CA VAL A 716 12.36 29.62 -20.66
C VAL A 716 11.15 29.78 -19.76
N ILE A 717 11.20 30.70 -18.82
CA ILE A 717 10.06 31.06 -17.97
C ILE A 717 9.75 32.53 -18.21
N THR A 718 8.53 32.82 -18.67
CA THR A 718 8.00 34.18 -18.74
C THR A 718 7.00 34.43 -17.62
N SER A 719 6.94 35.66 -17.11
CA SER A 719 5.96 36.08 -16.11
C SER A 719 5.30 37.40 -16.53
N GLY A 720 3.97 37.39 -16.65
CA GLY A 720 3.19 38.53 -17.15
C GLY A 720 2.62 38.28 -18.55
N GLY A 721 1.66 39.11 -18.99
CA GLY A 721 1.16 39.08 -20.37
C GLY A 721 0.34 37.85 -20.81
N VAL A 722 -0.23 37.06 -19.88
CA VAL A 722 -0.96 35.81 -20.17
C VAL A 722 -2.47 35.85 -19.89
N SER A 723 -3.04 37.01 -19.58
CA SER A 723 -4.42 37.17 -19.10
C SER A 723 -5.47 37.33 -20.23
N MET A 724 -6.49 38.17 -20.00
CA MET A 724 -7.55 38.57 -20.94
C MET A 724 -7.51 40.06 -21.32
N GLY A 725 -6.42 40.76 -21.00
CA GLY A 725 -6.25 42.19 -21.26
C GLY A 725 -5.93 42.47 -22.73
N ALA A 726 -6.23 43.70 -23.17
CA ALA A 726 -5.90 44.17 -24.52
C ALA A 726 -4.38 44.34 -24.78
N TYR A 727 -3.55 44.16 -23.74
CA TYR A 727 -2.09 44.38 -23.74
C TYR A 727 -1.32 43.13 -23.29
N ASP A 728 -1.88 41.93 -23.48
CA ASP A 728 -1.20 40.66 -23.15
C ASP A 728 -0.19 40.27 -24.25
N VAL A 729 0.96 40.96 -24.26
CA VAL A 729 2.03 40.85 -25.29
C VAL A 729 2.57 39.43 -25.42
N VAL A 730 2.79 38.70 -24.31
CA VAL A 730 3.25 37.30 -24.35
C VAL A 730 2.26 36.40 -25.09
N LYS A 731 0.97 36.56 -24.81
CA LYS A 731 -0.09 35.79 -25.48
C LYS A 731 -0.30 36.22 -26.93
N SER A 732 -0.05 37.49 -27.27
CA SER A 732 -0.12 37.99 -28.65
C SER A 732 1.04 37.45 -29.48
N ALA A 733 2.28 37.70 -29.03
CA ALA A 733 3.52 37.35 -29.72
C ALA A 733 3.69 35.84 -29.92
N LEU A 734 3.28 35.03 -28.94
CA LEU A 734 3.49 33.58 -28.98
C LEU A 734 2.33 32.79 -29.63
N ARG A 735 1.29 33.47 -30.12
CA ARG A 735 0.22 32.81 -30.89
C ARG A 735 0.78 32.30 -32.21
N GLY A 736 0.77 30.98 -32.38
CA GLY A 736 1.28 30.33 -33.58
C GLY A 736 2.72 29.82 -33.45
N GLU A 737 3.45 30.23 -32.42
CA GLU A 737 4.82 29.79 -32.11
C GLU A 737 4.88 28.46 -31.34
N GLY A 738 3.81 27.66 -31.40
CA GLY A 738 3.72 26.37 -30.70
C GLY A 738 3.47 26.47 -29.19
N ILE A 739 3.06 27.63 -28.70
CA ILE A 739 2.67 27.86 -27.30
C ILE A 739 1.15 27.81 -27.15
N ASP A 740 0.67 26.96 -26.24
CA ASP A 740 -0.74 26.78 -25.93
C ASP A 740 -1.11 27.55 -24.66
N PHE A 741 -2.09 28.45 -24.77
CA PHE A 741 -2.59 29.27 -23.66
C PHE A 741 -3.95 28.76 -23.19
N VAL A 742 -3.99 28.23 -21.97
CA VAL A 742 -5.17 27.58 -21.40
C VAL A 742 -5.60 28.21 -20.08
N LYS A 743 -6.83 27.90 -19.68
CA LYS A 743 -7.28 28.10 -18.31
C LYS A 743 -7.12 26.79 -17.55
N VAL A 744 -6.51 26.84 -16.39
CA VAL A 744 -6.42 25.72 -15.45
C VAL A 744 -7.39 25.96 -14.29
N ALA A 745 -8.10 24.92 -13.87
CA ALA A 745 -9.01 24.91 -12.74
C ALA A 745 -8.26 24.97 -11.40
N MET A 746 -7.50 26.05 -11.18
CA MET A 746 -6.72 26.28 -9.96
C MET A 746 -6.81 27.71 -9.45
N GLN A 747 -6.55 27.88 -8.16
CA GLN A 747 -6.44 29.19 -7.52
C GLN A 747 -5.28 29.20 -6.51
N PRO A 748 -4.37 30.19 -6.57
CA PRO A 748 -4.16 31.13 -7.68
C PRO A 748 -3.57 30.41 -8.91
N GLY A 749 -3.42 31.08 -10.06
CA GLY A 749 -2.79 30.49 -11.25
C GLY A 749 -3.72 30.07 -12.39
N LYS A 750 -4.92 30.67 -12.52
CA LYS A 750 -5.90 30.26 -13.53
C LYS A 750 -5.38 30.30 -14.99
N PRO A 751 -4.81 31.40 -15.53
CA PRO A 751 -4.26 31.38 -16.89
C PRO A 751 -2.86 30.74 -16.89
N GLN A 752 -2.56 29.87 -17.85
CA GLN A 752 -1.23 29.29 -18.05
C GLN A 752 -0.90 29.27 -19.55
N GLY A 753 0.36 29.46 -19.90
CA GLY A 753 0.87 29.16 -21.23
C GLY A 753 1.98 28.12 -21.16
N TYR A 754 1.97 27.17 -22.07
CA TYR A 754 3.03 26.17 -22.19
C TYR A 754 3.24 25.73 -23.65
N GLY A 755 4.48 25.52 -24.05
CA GLY A 755 4.80 24.90 -25.32
C GLY A 755 6.30 24.76 -25.53
N LEU A 756 6.70 24.42 -26.76
CA LEU A 756 8.09 24.22 -27.13
C LEU A 756 8.46 25.24 -28.22
N LEU A 757 9.36 26.17 -27.89
CA LEU A 757 10.01 27.02 -28.89
C LEU A 757 11.02 26.20 -29.68
N THR A 758 11.28 26.61 -30.91
CA THR A 758 12.29 25.97 -31.77
C THR A 758 13.49 26.90 -31.89
N GLY A 759 14.57 26.59 -31.17
CA GLY A 759 15.80 27.36 -31.19
C GLY A 759 16.69 27.04 -32.40
N PRO A 760 17.84 27.74 -32.51
CA PRO A 760 18.86 27.47 -33.51
C PRO A 760 19.22 25.98 -33.56
N ASN A 761 19.36 25.44 -34.76
CA ASN A 761 19.62 24.01 -35.01
C ASN A 761 18.45 23.04 -34.72
N GLY A 762 17.23 23.56 -34.52
CA GLY A 762 16.03 22.73 -34.32
C GLY A 762 15.84 22.22 -32.89
N LYS A 763 16.63 22.73 -31.93
CA LYS A 763 16.49 22.41 -30.49
C LYS A 763 15.10 22.84 -30.02
N ARG A 764 14.37 21.93 -29.37
CA ARG A 764 13.05 22.22 -28.79
C ARG A 764 13.23 22.68 -27.34
N VAL A 765 12.88 23.93 -27.04
CA VAL A 765 13.07 24.54 -25.71
C VAL A 765 11.69 24.78 -25.08
N PRO A 766 11.35 24.12 -23.96
CA PRO A 766 10.10 24.38 -23.25
C PRO A 766 10.02 25.81 -22.72
N LEU A 767 8.89 26.46 -23.00
CA LEU A 767 8.54 27.77 -22.48
C LEU A 767 7.32 27.66 -21.55
N PHE A 768 7.44 28.22 -20.36
CA PHE A 768 6.37 28.37 -19.38
C PHE A 768 5.97 29.84 -19.28
N ALA A 769 4.74 30.17 -19.65
CA ALA A 769 4.21 31.53 -19.53
C ALA A 769 3.27 31.62 -18.32
N LEU A 770 3.79 32.22 -17.24
CA LEU A 770 3.15 32.26 -15.92
C LEU A 770 2.40 33.59 -15.68
N PRO A 771 1.40 33.62 -14.79
CA PRO A 771 0.67 34.85 -14.48
C PRO A 771 1.54 35.91 -13.79
N GLY A 772 1.35 37.18 -14.15
CA GLY A 772 2.15 38.30 -13.61
C GLY A 772 1.98 38.58 -12.10
N ASN A 773 0.93 38.07 -11.45
CA ASN A 773 0.79 38.20 -10.00
C ASN A 773 1.79 37.28 -9.27
N PRO A 774 2.62 37.80 -8.34
CA PRO A 774 3.72 37.04 -7.74
C PRO A 774 3.32 35.69 -7.14
N VAL A 775 2.22 35.63 -6.39
CA VAL A 775 1.83 34.37 -5.77
C VAL A 775 1.28 33.38 -6.79
N SER A 776 0.58 33.88 -7.83
CA SER A 776 0.16 33.03 -8.94
C SER A 776 1.37 32.43 -9.67
N SER A 777 2.39 33.24 -9.97
CA SER A 777 3.64 32.79 -10.59
C SER A 777 4.35 31.75 -9.73
N PHE A 778 4.50 32.00 -8.42
CA PHE A 778 5.14 31.06 -7.51
C PHE A 778 4.41 29.72 -7.40
N VAL A 779 3.09 29.75 -7.21
CA VAL A 779 2.28 28.53 -7.14
C VAL A 779 2.34 27.76 -8.46
N SER A 780 2.29 28.45 -9.60
CA SER A 780 2.42 27.83 -10.92
C SER A 780 3.81 27.21 -11.11
N PHE A 781 4.86 27.86 -10.61
CA PHE A 781 6.21 27.30 -10.59
C PHE A 781 6.26 26.01 -9.77
N GLU A 782 5.77 26.02 -8.52
CA GLU A 782 5.81 24.85 -7.65
C GLU A 782 4.97 23.68 -8.20
N VAL A 783 3.83 23.96 -8.82
CA VAL A 783 2.90 22.95 -9.33
C VAL A 783 3.30 22.40 -10.71
N PHE A 784 3.91 23.21 -11.59
CA PHE A 784 4.17 22.83 -12.98
C PHE A 784 5.66 22.85 -13.36
N VAL A 785 6.37 23.94 -13.06
CA VAL A 785 7.75 24.13 -13.52
C VAL A 785 8.72 23.28 -12.70
N ARG A 786 8.59 23.21 -11.38
CA ARG A 786 9.44 22.38 -10.53
C ARG A 786 9.37 20.89 -10.92
N PRO A 787 8.17 20.27 -11.09
CA PRO A 787 8.09 18.91 -11.62
C PRO A 787 8.74 18.73 -13.00
N ALA A 788 8.60 19.73 -13.88
CA ALA A 788 9.25 19.72 -15.20
C ALA A 788 10.78 19.74 -15.11
N LEU A 789 11.36 20.61 -14.29
CA LEU A 789 12.81 20.67 -14.06
C LEU A 789 13.34 19.34 -13.50
N ARG A 790 12.60 18.69 -12.61
CA ARG A 790 12.95 17.36 -12.10
C ARG A 790 12.91 16.30 -13.18
N ARG A 791 11.88 16.30 -14.02
CA ARG A 791 11.75 15.40 -15.18
C ARG A 791 12.94 15.54 -16.13
N LEU A 792 13.36 16.78 -16.42
CA LEU A 792 14.55 17.08 -17.22
C LEU A 792 15.82 16.52 -16.57
N MET A 793 15.98 16.63 -15.25
CA MET A 793 17.12 16.02 -14.54
C MET A 793 17.00 14.51 -14.35
N ARG A 794 16.00 13.84 -14.95
CA ARG A 794 15.68 12.40 -14.76
C ARG A 794 15.38 12.02 -13.30
N LEU A 795 15.08 13.00 -12.47
CA LEU A 795 14.51 12.77 -11.16
C LEU A 795 13.03 12.42 -11.34
N THR A 796 12.51 11.58 -10.46
CA THR A 796 11.05 11.38 -10.37
C THR A 796 10.40 12.76 -10.24
N PRO A 797 9.47 13.12 -11.16
CA PRO A 797 8.72 14.36 -11.04
C PRO A 797 8.02 14.33 -9.68
N GLU A 798 8.44 15.22 -8.79
CA GLU A 798 7.97 15.18 -7.41
C GLU A 798 6.48 15.54 -7.42
N LYS A 799 5.64 14.64 -6.90
CA LYS A 799 4.57 15.12 -6.03
C LYS A 799 5.28 15.42 -4.72
N ARG A 800 5.71 16.68 -4.47
CA ARG A 800 6.24 17.08 -3.15
C ARG A 800 5.32 16.42 -2.13
N ARG A 801 5.86 15.61 -1.22
CA ARG A 801 5.03 14.76 -0.35
C ARG A 801 3.99 15.64 0.32
N LEU A 802 2.74 15.48 -0.06
CA LEU A 802 1.64 16.10 0.65
C LEU A 802 1.66 15.51 2.06
N ARG A 803 1.81 16.39 3.04
CA ARG A 803 1.80 16.01 4.44
C ARG A 803 0.42 16.37 4.99
N PRO A 804 -0.25 15.47 5.71
CA PRO A 804 -1.45 15.87 6.43
C PRO A 804 -1.04 16.85 7.54
N ALA A 805 -1.69 17.99 7.61
CA ALA A 805 -1.56 18.96 8.68
C ALA A 805 -2.94 19.40 9.18
N THR A 806 -3.07 19.57 10.49
CA THR A 806 -4.32 20.06 11.09
C THR A 806 -4.43 21.57 10.89
N LEU A 807 -5.50 22.03 10.25
CA LEU A 807 -5.77 23.43 9.97
C LEU A 807 -6.23 24.16 11.25
N ILE A 808 -5.60 25.28 11.61
CA ILE A 808 -5.93 26.00 12.87
C ILE A 808 -7.07 27.00 12.71
N SER A 809 -7.33 27.47 11.49
CA SER A 809 -8.42 28.40 11.20
C SER A 809 -9.10 28.00 9.90
N GLY A 810 -10.42 28.08 9.86
CA GLY A 810 -11.18 27.73 8.67
C GLY A 810 -10.81 28.57 7.45
N VAL A 811 -11.05 28.00 6.26
CA VAL A 811 -10.76 28.62 4.96
C VAL A 811 -11.95 28.40 4.03
N GLU A 812 -12.46 29.47 3.46
CA GLU A 812 -13.42 29.40 2.36
C GLU A 812 -12.70 29.16 1.03
N SER A 813 -13.32 28.35 0.18
CA SER A 813 -12.86 28.00 -1.17
C SER A 813 -14.04 28.09 -2.15
N PHE A 814 -13.73 28.15 -3.43
CA PHE A 814 -14.74 28.15 -4.48
C PHE A 814 -14.71 26.81 -5.20
N GLY A 815 -15.88 26.19 -5.37
CA GLY A 815 -16.00 24.91 -6.05
C GLY A 815 -15.55 24.96 -7.52
N GLY A 816 -15.14 23.80 -8.03
CA GLY A 816 -14.69 23.62 -9.40
C GLY A 816 -13.26 24.07 -9.68
N ARG A 817 -12.44 24.29 -8.64
CA ARG A 817 -11.00 24.57 -8.77
C ARG A 817 -10.20 24.14 -7.55
N ARG A 818 -8.98 23.68 -7.78
CA ARG A 818 -8.05 23.32 -6.69
C ARG A 818 -7.45 24.59 -6.10
N GLN A 819 -7.61 24.79 -4.80
CA GLN A 819 -7.01 25.95 -4.12
C GLN A 819 -5.68 25.56 -3.49
N PHE A 820 -4.63 26.30 -3.85
CA PHE A 820 -3.32 26.26 -3.21
C PHE A 820 -3.19 27.50 -2.31
N GLY A 821 -3.66 27.37 -1.09
CA GLY A 821 -3.61 28.44 -0.11
C GLY A 821 -2.28 28.45 0.65
N ARG A 822 -1.85 29.61 1.12
CA ARG A 822 -0.56 29.74 1.83
C ARG A 822 -0.73 29.53 3.32
N ALA A 823 0.16 28.76 3.94
CA ALA A 823 0.18 28.54 5.38
C ALA A 823 1.60 28.47 5.96
N VAL A 824 1.67 28.74 7.25
CA VAL A 824 2.81 28.38 8.10
C VAL A 824 2.50 27.03 8.74
N VAL A 825 3.33 26.03 8.44
CA VAL A 825 3.27 24.70 9.02
C VAL A 825 4.35 24.58 10.09
N SER A 826 3.96 24.11 11.27
CA SER A 826 4.85 23.79 12.38
C SER A 826 4.44 22.47 13.02
N ARG A 827 5.29 21.92 13.89
CA ARG A 827 4.94 20.76 14.72
C ARG A 827 4.30 21.23 16.03
N SER A 828 3.20 20.59 16.44
CA SER A 828 2.64 20.74 17.77
C SER A 828 3.54 20.12 18.84
N ALA A 829 3.22 20.33 20.12
CA ALA A 829 3.94 19.71 21.24
C ALA A 829 3.90 18.17 21.18
N GLU A 830 2.87 17.61 20.55
CA GLU A 830 2.63 16.18 20.34
C GLU A 830 3.26 15.65 19.04
N GLY A 831 4.00 16.50 18.31
CA GLY A 831 4.73 16.12 17.09
C GLY A 831 3.90 16.12 15.79
N THR A 832 2.61 16.47 15.85
CA THR A 832 1.71 16.54 14.68
C THR A 832 1.94 17.81 13.89
N LEU A 833 1.83 17.77 12.55
CA LEU A 833 1.91 18.98 11.72
C LEU A 833 0.63 19.80 11.83
N VAL A 834 0.79 21.10 11.98
CA VAL A 834 -0.28 22.07 12.16
C VAL A 834 -0.10 23.16 11.12
N ALA A 835 -1.16 23.48 10.38
CA ALA A 835 -1.17 24.50 9.34
C ALA A 835 -1.94 25.74 9.80
N VAL A 836 -1.27 26.89 9.84
CA VAL A 836 -1.86 28.20 10.12
C VAL A 836 -1.92 29.00 8.82
N PRO A 837 -3.09 29.20 8.20
CA PRO A 837 -3.24 30.06 7.03
C PRO A 837 -2.67 31.45 7.28
N VAL A 838 -1.93 31.99 6.32
CA VAL A 838 -1.48 33.39 6.38
C VAL A 838 -2.68 34.33 6.22
N ALA A 839 -2.58 35.53 6.79
CA ALA A 839 -3.70 36.48 6.89
C ALA A 839 -4.28 36.86 5.51
N GLY A 840 -3.44 37.06 4.50
CA GLY A 840 -3.86 37.39 3.14
C GLY A 840 -3.71 36.23 2.15
N GLN A 841 -4.81 35.79 1.54
CA GLN A 841 -4.82 34.78 0.46
C GLN A 841 -4.82 35.37 -0.97
N GLY A 842 -4.82 36.70 -1.11
CA GLY A 842 -4.76 37.40 -2.40
C GLY A 842 -3.51 37.06 -3.23
N SER A 843 -3.64 36.98 -4.56
CA SER A 843 -2.55 36.54 -5.46
C SER A 843 -1.38 37.52 -5.60
N HIS A 844 -1.51 38.74 -5.08
CA HIS A 844 -0.49 39.81 -5.15
C HIS A 844 0.24 40.03 -3.80
N PHE A 845 -0.07 39.28 -2.74
CA PHE A 845 0.48 39.48 -1.40
C PHE A 845 1.86 38.82 -1.21
N VAL A 846 2.90 39.47 -1.72
CA VAL A 846 4.31 39.00 -1.62
C VAL A 846 4.79 38.87 -0.16
N ALA A 847 4.38 39.79 0.73
CA ALA A 847 4.78 39.76 2.13
C ALA A 847 4.26 38.49 2.86
N ASP A 848 3.03 38.07 2.58
CA ASP A 848 2.46 36.85 3.15
C ASP A 848 3.04 35.59 2.49
N LEU A 849 3.40 35.66 1.21
CA LEU A 849 4.14 34.58 0.55
C LEU A 849 5.49 34.34 1.22
N SER A 850 6.25 35.41 1.53
CA SER A 850 7.54 35.29 2.21
C SER A 850 7.46 34.69 3.62
N ARG A 851 6.28 34.70 4.26
CA ARG A 851 6.06 34.11 5.60
C ARG A 851 5.63 32.65 5.53
N ALA A 852 5.05 32.22 4.40
CA ALA A 852 4.54 30.88 4.24
C ALA A 852 5.68 29.91 3.96
N ASN A 853 5.73 28.80 4.70
CA ASN A 853 6.63 27.67 4.44
C ASN A 853 5.89 26.48 3.83
N SER A 854 4.60 26.66 3.48
CA SER A 854 3.77 25.62 2.90
C SER A 854 2.61 26.17 2.06
N LEU A 855 2.09 25.33 1.17
CA LEU A 855 0.82 25.53 0.48
C LEU A 855 -0.16 24.44 0.92
N PHE A 856 -1.27 24.80 1.56
CA PHE A 856 -2.36 23.84 1.81
C PHE A 856 -3.22 23.68 0.55
N VAL A 857 -3.70 22.47 0.32
CA VAL A 857 -4.44 22.08 -0.87
C VAL A 857 -5.90 21.83 -0.51
N VAL A 858 -6.80 22.62 -1.08
CA VAL A 858 -8.25 22.39 -1.00
C VAL A 858 -8.70 21.72 -2.30
N PRO A 859 -9.30 20.52 -2.23
CA PRO A 859 -9.86 19.83 -3.40
C PRO A 859 -10.96 20.65 -4.11
N GLU A 860 -11.17 20.34 -5.38
CA GLU A 860 -12.09 21.03 -6.29
C GLU A 860 -13.56 20.98 -5.84
N ASP A 861 -13.95 19.94 -5.11
CA ASP A 861 -15.29 19.71 -4.56
C ASP A 861 -15.50 20.31 -3.16
N VAL A 862 -14.44 20.80 -2.53
CA VAL A 862 -14.47 21.38 -1.18
C VAL A 862 -14.56 22.90 -1.25
N THR A 863 -15.66 23.45 -0.73
CA THR A 863 -15.93 24.91 -0.70
C THR A 863 -15.65 25.55 0.65
N GLU A 864 -15.46 24.76 1.69
CA GLU A 864 -15.18 25.26 3.03
C GLU A 864 -14.34 24.22 3.78
N LEU A 865 -13.36 24.70 4.54
CA LEU A 865 -12.64 23.92 5.54
C LEU A 865 -12.83 24.59 6.90
N VAL A 866 -13.07 23.81 7.95
CA VAL A 866 -13.20 24.32 9.32
C VAL A 866 -11.93 24.06 10.14
N ALA A 867 -11.73 24.83 11.20
CA ALA A 867 -10.61 24.62 12.11
C ALA A 867 -10.66 23.20 12.73
N GLY A 868 -9.52 22.54 12.80
CA GLY A 868 -9.37 21.17 13.27
C GLY A 868 -9.39 20.11 12.17
N GLU A 869 -9.80 20.45 10.95
CA GLU A 869 -9.74 19.52 9.81
C GLU A 869 -8.30 19.26 9.35
N VAL A 870 -8.08 18.08 8.80
CA VAL A 870 -6.79 17.70 8.22
C VAL A 870 -6.79 18.09 6.74
N VAL A 871 -5.84 18.92 6.36
CA VAL A 871 -5.60 19.33 4.97
C VAL A 871 -4.24 18.81 4.52
N ASP A 872 -4.13 18.51 3.23
CA ASP A 872 -2.84 18.20 2.62
C ASP A 872 -2.03 19.49 2.46
N VAL A 873 -0.79 19.49 2.94
CA VAL A 873 0.15 20.60 2.76
C VAL A 873 1.35 20.19 1.91
N LEU A 874 1.67 21.03 0.94
CA LEU A 874 2.92 21.03 0.19
C LEU A 874 3.91 21.91 0.97
N VAL A 875 4.83 21.27 1.69
CA VAL A 875 5.91 21.99 2.41
C VAL A 875 6.90 22.54 1.39
N LEU A 876 7.20 23.84 1.49
CA LEU A 876 8.05 24.59 0.55
C LEU A 876 9.53 24.49 0.90
N ASP A 877 9.85 24.46 2.18
CA ASP A 877 11.23 24.37 2.68
C ASP A 877 11.67 22.91 2.83
N LYS A 878 12.99 22.67 2.76
CA LYS A 878 13.55 21.36 3.11
C LYS A 878 13.48 21.23 4.63
N GLU A 879 12.91 20.13 5.14
CA GLU A 879 13.00 19.81 6.57
C GLU A 879 14.49 19.76 6.95
N GLU A 880 14.93 20.65 7.85
CA GLU A 880 16.18 20.41 8.59
C GLU A 880 15.95 19.11 9.38
N GLY A 881 16.82 18.14 9.14
CA GLY A 881 16.72 16.78 9.66
C GLY A 881 16.80 16.68 11.17
#